data_AF-A0A1M3T2M0-F1
#
_entry.id   AF-A0A1M3T2M0-F1
#
_cell.length_a   1.000
_cell.length_b   1.000
_cell.length_c   1.000
_cell.angle_alpha   90.00
_cell.angle_beta   90.00
_cell.angle_gamma   90.00
#
_symmetry.space_group_name_H-M   'P 1'
#
loop_
_entity.id
_entity.type
_entity.pdbx_description
1 polymer ?
#
loop_
_entity_poly.entity_id
_entity_poly.type
_entity_poly.pdbx_seq_one_letter_code
_entity_poly.pdbx_strand_id
1 'polypeptide(L)'
;MPSTILLQNATILVPSGDDVTPLREHSLLIVGNKIAQISSHIVPPSADTQIIDCTGKIVSPGFIDTHHHLWQTQLKGRHADHTLIEYMPTGNLQQINYSPEDVFWGQLAGCLEALDAGTTTVVDHAHMNVTAAHSLHGLQATVSSGIRSIFCYTPTHTVKSWKPEIVPGGNFLDDWVVKQLSDLATAAPYGDGRVEIGLGFDGVMLPKDVVVSLYDRARKAGTKVITTHYVRGHFNDVSYVDLLDSYGLLGPDIILSHATNLTSSDVEKLSKAKSWVSSTPGSELQMAHGYPVCFQEGCSKISSLGIDCHSSTSSDMVTAMRLGLQAERARRNEEVIASGKTPRSLDLSVKDVFRLATIQGARTLHMEDKLGSIEVGKLADLVIFDGTSPGMVCASEQDPVAAIVLHSSIRDIDTVIVDGQVRKNNGRLAPVEISPSFSEVHIPKQKVEWGHVAQKLIASRQSIEEARVKTGATDLDSMVSASLKLFHADQARFTRDISWEMTPRRSSKRVGRPRLDTTATTTNSTAILSPNRRTQVRRAQRTYRLKKEAVFRKAIDRAEQLEARFRIVREEVAGLLADVATEDHQLHPTIHTRLKRLHEILLSDYGDDTPVATSTDNTTPLCSSSSSSTEPDPSPSAHHHQRPTYPNNNHPLIPNQPLTPLPTKHHTYAFHEPRFLRKLHRYTLEHAYRLFTDPRSNPSTIYRVFRLVPCIRDPQKTQPRFQQLLTGGCTDPLEVPGLPFYGIGGAE
;
A
#
# COMPACT_ATOMS: atom_id res chain seq x y z
N MET A 1 21.93 -1.55 34.05
CA MET A 1 22.60 -2.00 32.80
C MET A 1 21.79 -1.44 31.63
N PRO A 2 22.42 -0.97 30.54
CA PRO A 2 21.66 -0.61 29.34
C PRO A 2 20.88 -1.83 28.83
N SER A 3 19.70 -1.61 28.24
CA SER A 3 18.90 -2.68 27.61
C SER A 3 19.69 -3.35 26.49
N THR A 4 19.53 -4.65 26.31
CA THR A 4 20.23 -5.41 25.27
C THR A 4 19.25 -6.23 24.45
N ILE A 5 19.34 -6.13 23.12
CA ILE A 5 18.54 -6.91 22.18
C ILE A 5 19.50 -7.66 21.26
N LEU A 6 19.32 -8.97 21.11
CA LEU A 6 20.10 -9.81 20.20
C LEU A 6 19.20 -10.33 19.08
N LEU A 7 19.47 -9.91 17.85
CA LEU A 7 18.87 -10.47 16.64
C LEU A 7 19.73 -11.67 16.20
N GLN A 8 19.18 -12.88 16.16
CA GLN A 8 19.93 -14.10 15.86
C GLN A 8 19.62 -14.66 14.46
N ASN A 9 20.64 -15.25 13.80
CA ASN A 9 20.49 -16.06 12.59
C ASN A 9 19.84 -15.34 11.38
N ALA A 10 20.04 -14.03 11.27
CA ALA A 10 19.44 -13.21 10.23
C ALA A 10 20.26 -13.17 8.94
N THR A 11 19.61 -12.71 7.87
CA THR A 11 20.29 -12.10 6.72
C THR A 11 20.40 -10.59 6.94
N ILE A 12 21.60 -10.07 7.20
CA ILE A 12 21.82 -8.66 7.56
C ILE A 12 22.36 -7.89 6.35
N LEU A 13 21.72 -6.79 5.96
CA LEU A 13 22.17 -5.91 4.87
C LEU A 13 23.19 -4.90 5.39
N VAL A 14 24.48 -5.21 5.23
CA VAL A 14 25.59 -4.34 5.65
C VAL A 14 26.15 -3.54 4.46
N PRO A 15 26.80 -2.39 4.70
CA PRO A 15 27.39 -1.59 3.63
C PRO A 15 28.45 -2.30 2.80
N SER A 16 28.50 -1.94 1.52
CA SER A 16 29.53 -2.28 0.55
C SER A 16 29.72 -1.10 -0.39
N GLY A 17 30.50 -0.09 0.04
CA GLY A 17 30.54 1.22 -0.62
C GLY A 17 29.21 1.96 -0.44
N ASP A 18 28.65 2.48 -1.53
CA ASP A 18 27.30 3.09 -1.54
C ASP A 18 26.16 2.07 -1.68
N ASP A 19 26.49 0.78 -1.76
CA ASP A 19 25.53 -0.33 -1.86
C ASP A 19 25.47 -1.14 -0.57
N VAL A 20 24.64 -2.19 -0.57
CA VAL A 20 24.60 -3.21 0.48
C VAL A 20 24.96 -4.59 -0.04
N THR A 21 25.50 -5.42 0.85
CA THR A 21 25.75 -6.85 0.67
C THR A 21 25.12 -7.64 1.82
N PRO A 22 24.52 -8.81 1.56
CA PRO A 22 23.91 -9.61 2.61
C PRO A 22 24.94 -10.47 3.36
N LEU A 23 24.95 -10.38 4.69
CA LEU A 23 25.58 -11.37 5.57
C LEU A 23 24.51 -12.37 6.03
N ARG A 24 24.59 -13.61 5.55
CA ARG A 24 23.64 -14.68 5.90
C ARG A 24 24.06 -15.38 7.18
N GLU A 25 23.08 -15.86 7.96
CA GLU A 25 23.32 -16.59 9.22
C GLU A 25 24.16 -15.78 10.22
N HIS A 26 23.92 -14.46 10.27
CA HIS A 26 24.61 -13.56 11.18
C HIS A 26 23.67 -13.05 12.27
N SER A 27 24.26 -12.67 13.38
CA SER A 27 23.59 -12.07 14.53
C SER A 27 24.03 -10.62 14.71
N LEU A 28 23.13 -9.81 15.27
CA LEU A 28 23.36 -8.39 15.57
C LEU A 28 22.97 -8.12 17.02
N LEU A 29 23.90 -7.58 17.80
CA LEU A 29 23.67 -7.15 19.18
C LEU A 29 23.45 -5.64 19.24
N ILE A 30 22.36 -5.24 19.88
CA ILE A 30 22.05 -3.86 20.24
C ILE A 30 22.29 -3.70 21.74
N VAL A 31 23.01 -2.63 22.13
CA VAL A 31 23.22 -2.23 23.53
C VAL A 31 22.77 -0.78 23.69
N GLY A 32 21.76 -0.56 24.53
CA GLY A 32 21.05 0.71 24.62
C GLY A 32 20.40 1.02 23.27
N ASN A 33 20.88 2.07 22.61
CA ASN A 33 20.39 2.51 21.30
C ASN A 33 21.37 2.27 20.15
N LYS A 34 22.48 1.56 20.37
CA LYS A 34 23.53 1.36 19.35
C LYS A 34 23.71 -0.08 18.93
N ILE A 35 24.07 -0.27 17.67
CA ILE A 35 24.57 -1.53 17.14
C ILE A 35 25.96 -1.75 17.75
N ALA A 36 26.10 -2.74 18.63
CA ALA A 36 27.33 -3.00 19.37
C ALA A 36 28.21 -4.04 18.68
N GLN A 37 27.61 -5.04 18.03
CA GLN A 37 28.34 -6.14 17.42
C GLN A 37 27.53 -6.78 16.29
N ILE A 38 28.23 -7.22 15.24
CA ILE A 38 27.69 -8.04 14.13
C ILE A 38 28.65 -9.21 13.94
N SER A 39 28.16 -10.45 14.00
CA SER A 39 28.99 -11.65 13.86
C SER A 39 28.13 -12.88 13.53
N SER A 40 28.72 -13.94 12.98
CA SER A 40 28.01 -15.21 12.73
C SER A 40 27.48 -15.85 14.03
N HIS A 41 28.13 -15.60 15.17
CA HIS A 41 27.67 -16.05 16.47
C HIS A 41 27.92 -14.98 17.54
N ILE A 42 26.91 -14.69 18.36
CA ILE A 42 27.03 -13.79 19.51
C ILE A 42 26.38 -14.46 20.72
N VAL A 43 27.14 -14.57 21.81
CA VAL A 43 26.61 -15.03 23.10
C VAL A 43 25.87 -13.85 23.74
N PRO A 44 24.62 -14.03 24.20
CA PRO A 44 23.89 -12.98 24.91
C PRO A 44 24.70 -12.45 26.10
N PRO A 45 24.91 -11.13 26.24
CA PRO A 45 25.75 -10.56 27.30
C PRO A 45 25.19 -10.74 28.71
N SER A 46 23.88 -11.03 28.84
CA SER A 46 23.21 -11.33 30.10
C SER A 46 21.95 -12.17 29.89
N ALA A 47 21.43 -12.78 30.96
CA ALA A 47 20.16 -13.51 30.93
C ALA A 47 18.95 -12.62 30.60
N ASP A 48 19.04 -11.30 30.86
CA ASP A 48 17.99 -10.33 30.57
C ASP A 48 18.02 -9.83 29.11
N THR A 49 18.94 -10.32 28.29
CA THR A 49 19.02 -9.96 26.87
C THR A 49 17.77 -10.43 26.15
N GLN A 50 17.04 -9.50 25.53
CA GLN A 50 15.92 -9.84 24.67
C GLN A 50 16.44 -10.50 23.40
N ILE A 51 16.12 -11.78 23.18
CA ILE A 51 16.51 -12.52 21.98
C ILE A 51 15.36 -12.48 20.98
N ILE A 52 15.65 -12.09 19.74
CA ILE A 52 14.72 -12.14 18.61
C ILE A 52 15.32 -13.08 17.56
N ASP A 53 14.70 -14.24 17.39
CA ASP A 53 15.08 -15.17 16.33
C ASP A 53 14.69 -14.59 14.96
N CYS A 54 15.69 -14.38 14.12
CA CYS A 54 15.59 -13.84 12.78
C CYS A 54 15.96 -14.89 11.72
N THR A 55 15.88 -16.19 12.07
CA THR A 55 16.05 -17.28 11.10
C THR A 55 15.08 -17.08 9.92
N GLY A 56 15.62 -17.02 8.70
CA GLY A 56 14.85 -16.75 7.48
C GLY A 56 14.35 -15.32 7.32
N LYS A 57 14.74 -14.38 8.19
CA LYS A 57 14.38 -12.96 8.13
C LYS A 57 15.52 -12.09 7.58
N ILE A 58 15.15 -10.95 6.99
CA ILE A 58 16.10 -9.96 6.47
C ILE A 58 16.12 -8.75 7.41
N VAL A 59 17.30 -8.33 7.87
CA VAL A 59 17.50 -7.09 8.65
C VAL A 59 18.04 -6.01 7.72
N SER A 60 17.27 -4.93 7.58
CA SER A 60 17.56 -3.75 6.79
C SER A 60 17.80 -2.55 7.70
N PRO A 61 18.60 -1.53 7.29
CA PRO A 61 18.47 -0.20 7.85
C PRO A 61 17.00 0.25 7.81
N GLY A 62 16.59 1.02 8.81
CA GLY A 62 15.29 1.67 8.78
C GLY A 62 15.14 2.64 7.62
N PHE A 63 13.94 2.73 7.04
CA PHE A 63 13.69 3.68 5.96
C PHE A 63 13.65 5.10 6.49
N ILE A 64 14.11 6.03 5.65
CA ILE A 64 14.16 7.46 5.92
C ILE A 64 13.29 8.16 4.88
N ASP A 65 12.17 8.72 5.35
CA ASP A 65 11.26 9.53 4.56
C ASP A 65 11.66 11.00 4.69
N THR A 66 12.13 11.60 3.60
CA THR A 66 12.62 12.98 3.61
C THR A 66 11.56 14.03 3.31
N HIS A 67 10.28 13.65 3.17
CA HIS A 67 9.17 14.58 3.07
C HIS A 67 7.81 13.91 3.33
N HIS A 68 7.13 14.28 4.41
CA HIS A 68 5.81 13.76 4.78
C HIS A 68 4.92 14.84 5.41
N HIS A 69 3.60 14.72 5.22
CA HIS A 69 2.57 15.43 5.98
C HIS A 69 1.85 14.49 6.97
N LEU A 70 2.45 14.23 8.13
CA LEU A 70 2.02 13.17 9.03
C LEU A 70 0.59 13.36 9.58
N TRP A 71 0.15 14.60 9.81
CA TRP A 71 -1.17 14.90 10.39
C TRP A 71 -2.37 14.46 9.53
N GLN A 72 -2.18 14.17 8.24
CA GLN A 72 -3.29 14.02 7.29
C GLN A 72 -4.07 12.70 7.37
N THR A 73 -3.85 11.86 8.38
CA THR A 73 -4.43 10.51 8.44
C THR A 73 -5.97 10.52 8.40
N GLN A 74 -6.63 11.50 9.03
CA GLN A 74 -8.09 11.64 8.96
C GLN A 74 -8.62 11.95 7.56
N LEU A 75 -7.77 12.42 6.64
CA LEU A 75 -8.12 12.75 5.25
C LEU A 75 -8.00 11.56 4.29
N LYS A 76 -7.49 10.41 4.73
CA LYS A 76 -7.34 9.22 3.90
C LYS A 76 -8.66 8.82 3.22
N GLY A 77 -8.58 8.47 1.93
CA GLY A 77 -9.72 8.15 1.08
C GLY A 77 -10.46 9.36 0.49
N ARG A 78 -10.10 10.60 0.86
CA ARG A 78 -10.67 11.82 0.28
C ARG A 78 -10.06 12.17 -1.07
N HIS A 79 -8.76 11.92 -1.26
CA HIS A 79 -7.98 12.44 -2.40
C HIS A 79 -7.59 11.37 -3.42
N ALA A 80 -8.39 10.31 -3.56
CA ALA A 80 -8.09 9.19 -4.45
C ALA A 80 -7.96 9.62 -5.93
N ASP A 81 -8.80 10.57 -6.35
CA ASP A 81 -8.90 11.03 -7.75
C ASP A 81 -8.56 12.52 -7.89
N HIS A 82 -7.87 13.12 -6.91
CA HIS A 82 -7.56 14.55 -6.91
C HIS A 82 -6.20 14.86 -7.53
N THR A 83 -6.17 15.88 -8.38
CA THR A 83 -4.97 16.60 -8.77
C THR A 83 -4.44 17.48 -7.63
N LEU A 84 -3.23 18.04 -7.76
CA LEU A 84 -2.70 19.02 -6.80
C LEU A 84 -3.68 20.18 -6.57
N ILE A 85 -4.32 20.66 -7.65
CA ILE A 85 -5.22 21.82 -7.60
C ILE A 85 -6.49 21.52 -6.80
N GLU A 86 -7.04 20.30 -6.92
CA GLU A 86 -8.19 19.86 -6.13
C GLU A 86 -7.81 19.53 -4.68
N TYR A 87 -6.59 19.04 -4.48
CA TYR A 87 -6.02 18.78 -3.16
C TYR A 87 -5.79 20.06 -2.35
N MET A 88 -5.37 21.18 -2.97
CA MET A 88 -5.10 22.42 -2.21
C MET A 88 -6.23 22.83 -1.26
N PRO A 89 -7.49 23.01 -1.70
CA PRO A 89 -8.57 23.34 -0.78
C PRO A 89 -9.00 22.19 0.12
N THR A 90 -8.95 20.94 -0.37
CA THR A 90 -9.57 19.79 0.31
C THR A 90 -8.63 19.02 1.25
N GLY A 91 -7.33 19.27 1.12
CA GLY A 91 -6.25 18.67 1.89
C GLY A 91 -5.38 19.71 2.58
N ASN A 92 -4.60 20.49 1.82
CA ASN A 92 -3.60 21.41 2.37
C ASN A 92 -4.23 22.53 3.22
N LEU A 93 -5.30 23.16 2.73
CA LEU A 93 -5.98 24.30 3.39
C LEU A 93 -7.10 23.88 4.35
N GLN A 94 -6.99 22.73 5.00
CA GLN A 94 -8.02 22.19 5.91
C GLN A 94 -7.89 22.63 7.37
N GLN A 95 -6.86 23.40 7.70
CA GLN A 95 -6.54 23.90 9.04
C GLN A 95 -7.74 24.42 9.86
N ILE A 96 -8.64 25.17 9.22
CA ILE A 96 -9.85 25.73 9.85
C ILE A 96 -10.78 24.66 10.47
N ASN A 97 -10.72 23.43 9.96
CA ASN A 97 -11.60 22.34 10.36
C ASN A 97 -11.01 21.47 11.48
N TYR A 98 -9.78 21.75 11.93
CA TYR A 98 -9.07 20.96 12.94
C TYR A 98 -8.97 21.71 14.25
N SER A 99 -9.26 21.04 15.35
CA SER A 99 -8.85 21.47 16.68
C SER A 99 -7.41 21.03 16.99
N PRO A 100 -6.76 21.57 18.03
CA PRO A 100 -5.46 21.09 18.48
C PRO A 100 -5.45 19.58 18.81
N GLU A 101 -6.53 19.05 19.40
CA GLU A 101 -6.63 17.61 19.68
C GLU A 101 -6.75 16.78 18.40
N ASP A 102 -7.45 17.27 17.38
CA ASP A 102 -7.52 16.59 16.07
C ASP A 102 -6.12 16.48 15.43
N VAL A 103 -5.32 17.55 15.53
CA VAL A 103 -3.92 17.54 15.08
C VAL A 103 -3.11 16.49 15.82
N PHE A 104 -3.23 16.40 17.15
CA PHE A 104 -2.52 15.38 17.92
C PHE A 104 -2.87 13.96 17.43
N TRP A 105 -4.15 13.62 17.34
CA TRP A 105 -4.55 12.25 16.99
C TRP A 105 -4.19 11.92 15.54
N GLY A 106 -4.32 12.88 14.63
CA GLY A 106 -3.90 12.73 13.23
C GLY A 106 -2.41 12.52 13.10
N GLN A 107 -1.61 13.38 13.75
CA GLN A 107 -0.16 13.31 13.74
C GLN A 107 0.34 12.00 14.37
N LEU A 108 -0.21 11.61 15.51
CA LEU A 108 0.18 10.37 16.20
C LEU A 108 -0.10 9.17 15.31
N ALA A 109 -1.28 9.14 14.69
CA ALA A 109 -1.64 8.06 13.78
C ALA A 109 -0.73 8.01 12.54
N GLY A 110 -0.38 9.16 11.96
CA GLY A 110 0.56 9.23 10.86
C GLY A 110 1.95 8.69 11.21
N CYS A 111 2.46 9.06 12.40
CA CYS A 111 3.74 8.54 12.89
C CYS A 111 3.68 7.02 13.09
N LEU A 112 2.58 6.51 13.67
CA LEU A 112 2.39 5.08 13.90
C LEU A 112 2.21 4.30 12.59
N GLU A 113 1.53 4.88 11.59
CA GLU A 113 1.40 4.29 10.26
C GLU A 113 2.77 4.22 9.55
N ALA A 114 3.58 5.27 9.64
CA ALA A 114 4.94 5.28 9.12
C ALA A 114 5.81 4.19 9.78
N LEU A 115 5.74 4.07 11.12
CA LEU A 115 6.42 3.00 11.87
C LEU A 115 5.92 1.60 11.47
N ASP A 116 4.61 1.42 11.26
CA ASP A 116 4.05 0.14 10.82
C ASP A 116 4.59 -0.25 9.44
N ALA A 117 4.81 0.74 8.57
CA ALA A 117 5.34 0.59 7.23
C ALA A 117 6.89 0.57 7.15
N GLY A 118 7.59 0.52 8.29
CA GLY A 118 9.06 0.39 8.35
C GLY A 118 9.83 1.70 8.21
N THR A 119 9.16 2.85 8.20
CA THR A 119 9.83 4.14 8.28
C THR A 119 10.26 4.40 9.72
N THR A 120 11.54 4.71 9.91
CA THR A 120 12.14 4.95 11.24
C THR A 120 12.46 6.42 11.46
N THR A 121 12.71 7.17 10.38
CA THR A 121 13.02 8.60 10.39
C THR A 121 12.15 9.34 9.39
N VAL A 122 11.57 10.47 9.78
CA VAL A 122 10.72 11.32 8.92
C VAL A 122 11.14 12.79 9.00
N VAL A 123 11.23 13.46 7.85
CA VAL A 123 11.15 14.93 7.76
C VAL A 123 9.69 15.31 7.59
N ASP A 124 9.10 15.83 8.67
CA ASP A 124 7.70 16.21 8.69
C ASP A 124 7.56 17.68 8.26
N HIS A 125 6.91 17.93 7.13
CA HIS A 125 6.54 19.29 6.72
C HIS A 125 5.29 19.70 7.48
N ALA A 126 5.48 20.01 8.76
CA ALA A 126 4.45 20.17 9.76
C ALA A 126 3.74 21.52 9.62
N HIS A 127 2.68 21.54 8.80
CA HIS A 127 1.97 22.76 8.40
C HIS A 127 0.62 22.94 9.09
N MET A 128 0.47 22.48 10.33
CA MET A 128 -0.73 22.71 11.16
C MET A 128 -0.52 23.79 12.24
N ASN A 129 0.45 24.70 12.06
CA ASN A 129 0.81 25.72 13.05
C ASN A 129 -0.14 26.94 13.02
N VAL A 130 -1.43 26.71 13.25
CA VAL A 130 -2.49 27.74 13.23
C VAL A 130 -2.48 28.58 14.51
N THR A 131 -2.26 27.91 15.65
CA THR A 131 -2.06 28.54 16.96
C THR A 131 -0.95 27.79 17.68
N ALA A 132 -0.38 28.40 18.72
CA ALA A 132 0.66 27.76 19.52
C ALA A 132 0.26 26.35 20.02
N ALA A 133 -1.00 26.16 20.40
CA ALA A 133 -1.53 24.88 20.84
C ALA A 133 -1.49 23.82 19.73
N HIS A 134 -1.86 24.14 18.48
CA HIS A 134 -1.83 23.15 17.40
C HIS A 134 -0.41 22.62 17.16
N SER A 135 0.57 23.53 17.12
CA SER A 135 1.99 23.17 16.93
C SER A 135 2.49 22.26 18.05
N LEU A 136 2.16 22.57 19.31
CA LEU A 136 2.55 21.77 20.47
C LEU A 136 1.87 20.40 20.51
N HIS A 137 0.61 20.28 20.06
CA HIS A 137 -0.08 19.00 19.94
C HIS A 137 0.55 18.12 18.84
N GLY A 138 0.92 18.71 17.70
CA GLY A 138 1.67 18.01 16.65
C GLY A 138 3.02 17.51 17.17
N LEU A 139 3.81 18.38 17.80
CA LEU A 139 5.11 18.00 18.38
C LEU A 139 4.97 16.91 19.46
N GLN A 140 3.98 17.02 20.34
CA GLN A 140 3.70 16.02 21.37
C GLN A 140 3.41 14.65 20.76
N ALA A 141 2.56 14.61 19.74
CA ALA A 141 2.22 13.37 19.04
C ALA A 141 3.46 12.72 18.39
N THR A 142 4.30 13.53 17.72
CA THR A 142 5.55 13.06 17.13
C THR A 142 6.47 12.46 18.19
N VAL A 143 6.70 13.15 19.31
CA VAL A 143 7.54 12.61 20.41
C VAL A 143 6.95 11.35 21.02
N SER A 144 5.63 11.33 21.26
CA SER A 144 4.90 10.21 21.85
C SER A 144 5.00 8.95 20.99
N SER A 145 5.01 9.09 19.67
CA SER A 145 5.05 7.95 18.73
C SER A 145 6.33 7.12 18.86
N GLY A 146 7.42 7.73 19.34
CA GLY A 146 8.73 7.10 19.41
C GLY A 146 9.47 6.99 18.07
N ILE A 147 8.95 7.59 17.00
CA ILE A 147 9.66 7.76 15.72
C ILE A 147 10.82 8.75 15.88
N ARG A 148 11.82 8.66 15.00
CA ARG A 148 12.81 9.72 14.81
C ARG A 148 12.25 10.75 13.82
N SER A 149 12.40 12.03 14.10
CA SER A 149 11.84 13.05 13.21
C SER A 149 12.64 14.34 13.21
N ILE A 150 12.63 15.02 12.07
CA ILE A 150 12.84 16.46 12.01
C ILE A 150 11.47 17.08 11.79
N PHE A 151 10.91 17.66 12.86
CA PHE A 151 9.63 18.34 12.82
C PHE A 151 9.85 19.72 12.21
N CYS A 152 9.68 19.85 10.90
CA CYS A 152 9.84 21.11 10.21
C CYS A 152 8.62 21.98 10.46
N TYR A 153 8.73 22.86 11.46
CA TYR A 153 7.68 23.81 11.79
C TYR A 153 7.44 24.71 10.57
N THR A 154 6.27 24.59 9.95
CA THR A 154 5.92 25.33 8.74
C THR A 154 4.94 26.46 9.04
N PRO A 155 5.35 27.73 8.94
CA PRO A 155 4.43 28.86 8.84
C PRO A 155 3.61 28.75 7.54
N THR A 156 2.28 28.69 7.65
CA THR A 156 1.40 28.41 6.51
C THR A 156 0.24 29.38 6.44
N HIS A 157 -0.13 29.76 5.22
CA HIS A 157 -1.34 30.53 4.94
C HIS A 157 -2.57 29.80 5.49
N THR A 158 -3.34 30.48 6.33
CA THR A 158 -4.55 29.92 6.93
C THR A 158 -5.80 30.46 6.22
N VAL A 159 -6.92 29.75 6.35
CA VAL A 159 -8.23 30.18 5.83
C VAL A 159 -9.18 30.38 7.01
N LYS A 160 -9.92 31.49 7.04
CA LYS A 160 -10.91 31.80 8.09
C LYS A 160 -12.35 31.45 7.70
N SER A 161 -12.69 31.47 6.42
CA SER A 161 -13.98 31.01 5.90
C SER A 161 -13.87 30.71 4.40
N TRP A 162 -14.68 29.78 3.90
CA TRP A 162 -14.81 29.47 2.47
C TRP A 162 -16.02 30.16 1.80
N LYS A 163 -16.96 30.70 2.58
CA LYS A 163 -18.18 31.38 2.07
C LYS A 163 -18.38 32.76 2.72
N PRO A 164 -18.97 33.74 2.00
CA PRO A 164 -19.36 33.69 0.58
C PRO A 164 -18.17 33.78 -0.39
N GLU A 165 -17.03 34.29 0.07
CA GLU A 165 -15.73 34.25 -0.60
C GLU A 165 -14.68 33.69 0.36
N ILE A 166 -13.53 33.25 -0.15
CA ILE A 166 -12.41 32.82 0.71
C ILE A 166 -11.90 34.02 1.50
N VAL A 167 -11.88 33.87 2.82
CA VAL A 167 -11.30 34.87 3.72
C VAL A 167 -9.94 34.31 4.17
N PRO A 168 -8.81 34.87 3.69
CA PRO A 168 -7.50 34.52 4.23
C PRO A 168 -7.49 34.75 5.74
N GLY A 169 -6.75 33.91 6.46
CA GLY A 169 -6.51 34.15 7.88
C GLY A 169 -5.51 35.27 8.12
N GLY A 170 -4.94 35.28 9.33
CA GLY A 170 -3.92 36.25 9.74
C GLY A 170 -2.60 36.11 8.96
N ASN A 171 -1.65 36.99 9.26
CA ASN A 171 -0.30 36.89 8.71
C ASN A 171 0.39 35.65 9.30
N PHE A 172 0.74 34.70 8.44
CA PHE A 172 1.38 33.44 8.83
C PHE A 172 2.82 33.63 9.34
N LEU A 173 3.38 34.85 9.28
CA LEU A 173 4.66 35.24 9.89
C LEU A 173 4.48 36.23 11.05
N ASP A 174 3.34 36.21 11.74
CA ASP A 174 3.16 36.98 12.97
C ASP A 174 4.27 36.69 14.01
N ASP A 175 4.57 37.68 14.87
CA ASP A 175 5.68 37.60 15.83
C ASP A 175 5.64 36.34 16.70
N TRP A 176 4.44 35.90 17.10
CA TRP A 176 4.29 34.69 17.91
C TRP A 176 4.71 33.42 17.17
N VAL A 177 4.53 33.35 15.84
CA VAL A 177 4.89 32.20 14.99
C VAL A 177 6.41 32.07 14.94
N VAL A 178 7.09 33.18 14.60
CA VAL A 178 8.55 33.22 14.48
C VAL A 178 9.21 33.01 15.85
N LYS A 179 8.61 33.57 16.91
CA LYS A 179 9.06 33.35 18.28
C LYS A 179 8.91 31.88 18.68
N GLN A 180 7.75 31.26 18.45
CA GLN A 180 7.53 29.87 18.80
C GLN A 180 8.49 28.93 18.06
N LEU A 181 8.69 29.14 16.76
CA LEU A 181 9.71 28.41 15.98
C LEU A 181 11.08 28.50 16.65
N SER A 182 11.51 29.71 17.01
CA SER A 182 12.84 29.95 17.61
C SER A 182 12.95 29.31 18.99
N ASP A 183 11.91 29.43 19.83
CA ASP A 183 11.88 28.84 21.17
C ASP A 183 11.95 27.31 21.09
N LEU A 184 11.17 26.69 20.20
CA LEU A 184 11.16 25.23 20.00
C LEU A 184 12.50 24.74 19.43
N ALA A 185 13.05 25.43 18.44
CA ALA A 185 14.35 25.07 17.87
C ALA A 185 15.50 25.18 18.88
N THR A 186 15.47 26.20 19.74
CA THR A 186 16.48 26.38 20.79
C THR A 186 16.37 25.31 21.88
N ALA A 187 15.15 24.85 22.18
CA ALA A 187 14.88 23.83 23.19
C ALA A 187 15.06 22.38 22.66
N ALA A 188 15.21 22.20 21.35
CA ALA A 188 15.50 20.92 20.73
C ALA A 188 16.87 20.36 21.17
N PRO A 189 17.06 19.03 21.17
CA PRO A 189 16.12 18.02 20.69
C PRO A 189 15.12 17.54 21.76
N TYR A 190 13.99 17.00 21.30
CA TYR A 190 12.95 16.37 22.12
C TYR A 190 12.98 14.83 21.99
N GLY A 191 12.23 14.13 22.84
CA GLY A 191 12.06 12.68 22.78
C GLY A 191 13.40 11.94 22.91
N ASP A 192 14.17 12.27 23.95
CA ASP A 192 15.50 11.69 24.21
C ASP A 192 16.51 11.88 23.06
N GLY A 193 16.39 12.99 22.32
CA GLY A 193 17.27 13.26 21.18
C GLY A 193 16.77 12.73 19.84
N ARG A 194 15.56 12.18 19.76
CA ARG A 194 14.98 11.65 18.51
C ARG A 194 14.29 12.70 17.64
N VAL A 195 13.84 13.81 18.22
CA VAL A 195 13.04 14.81 17.50
C VAL A 195 13.76 16.16 17.48
N GLU A 196 14.23 16.56 16.31
CA GLU A 196 14.82 17.87 16.04
C GLU A 196 13.75 18.83 15.47
N ILE A 197 14.02 20.14 15.47
CA ILE A 197 13.14 21.14 14.87
C ILE A 197 13.76 21.68 13.58
N GLY A 198 13.02 21.54 12.49
CA GLY A 198 13.31 22.11 11.18
C GLY A 198 12.47 23.36 10.89
N LEU A 199 12.70 23.97 9.74
CA LEU A 199 11.80 24.98 9.16
C LEU A 199 11.16 24.39 7.91
N GLY A 200 9.84 24.43 7.80
CA GLY A 200 9.20 24.32 6.50
C GLY A 200 8.83 25.71 6.01
N PHE A 201 9.09 26.05 4.76
CA PHE A 201 8.73 27.37 4.27
C PHE A 201 8.43 27.38 2.77
N ASP A 202 7.17 27.69 2.45
CA ASP A 202 6.66 27.75 1.08
C ASP A 202 6.45 29.20 0.59
N GLY A 203 6.69 30.19 1.46
CA GLY A 203 6.54 31.63 1.19
C GLY A 203 7.75 32.28 0.51
N VAL A 204 8.52 31.54 -0.29
CA VAL A 204 9.80 32.02 -0.87
C VAL A 204 9.65 33.21 -1.83
N MET A 205 8.43 33.46 -2.32
CA MET A 205 8.10 34.59 -3.19
C MET A 205 7.81 35.91 -2.44
N LEU A 206 7.86 35.91 -1.10
CA LEU A 206 7.83 37.14 -0.31
C LEU A 206 9.06 38.04 -0.59
N PRO A 207 9.03 39.33 -0.19
CA PRO A 207 10.18 40.21 -0.32
C PRO A 207 11.48 39.58 0.21
N LYS A 208 12.59 39.76 -0.51
CA LYS A 208 13.88 39.12 -0.24
C LYS A 208 14.32 39.26 1.23
N ASP A 209 14.19 40.46 1.79
CA ASP A 209 14.59 40.77 3.16
C ASP A 209 13.78 39.99 4.21
N VAL A 210 12.48 39.76 3.95
CA VAL A 210 11.62 38.94 4.81
C VAL A 210 12.06 37.47 4.78
N VAL A 211 12.28 36.92 3.58
CA VAL A 211 12.71 35.53 3.40
C VAL A 211 14.07 35.29 4.04
N VAL A 212 15.07 36.14 3.71
CA VAL A 212 16.42 36.03 4.28
C VAL A 212 16.40 36.17 5.81
N SER A 213 15.64 37.13 6.35
CA SER A 213 15.51 37.30 7.80
C SER A 213 14.92 36.06 8.49
N LEU A 214 13.92 35.40 7.90
CA LEU A 214 13.35 34.18 8.46
C LEU A 214 14.36 33.03 8.47
N TYR A 215 15.08 32.82 7.36
CA TYR A 215 16.10 31.77 7.25
C TYR A 215 17.23 32.01 8.25
N ASP A 216 17.70 33.25 8.37
CA ASP A 216 18.74 33.62 9.32
C ASP A 216 18.29 33.39 10.77
N ARG A 217 17.04 33.72 11.11
CA ARG A 217 16.50 33.47 12.45
C ARG A 217 16.40 31.98 12.75
N ALA A 218 15.87 31.18 11.82
CA ALA A 218 15.77 29.73 12.00
C ALA A 218 17.16 29.09 12.16
N ARG A 219 18.12 29.43 11.29
CA ARG A 219 19.51 28.96 11.38
C ARG A 219 20.17 29.37 12.70
N LYS A 220 19.98 30.62 13.14
CA LYS A 220 20.48 31.11 14.45
C LYS A 220 19.85 30.38 15.64
N ALA A 221 18.59 29.97 15.52
CA ALA A 221 17.89 29.17 16.54
C ALA A 221 18.31 27.69 16.54
N GLY A 222 19.17 27.26 15.61
CA GLY A 222 19.74 25.91 15.57
C GLY A 222 19.13 24.97 14.54
N THR A 223 18.19 25.44 13.71
CA THR A 223 17.62 24.64 12.61
C THR A 223 18.69 24.23 11.60
N LYS A 224 18.72 22.93 11.25
CA LYS A 224 19.68 22.33 10.30
C LYS A 224 19.04 21.83 9.01
N VAL A 225 17.71 21.80 8.95
CA VAL A 225 16.94 21.36 7.79
C VAL A 225 15.83 22.38 7.53
N ILE A 226 15.77 22.83 6.28
CA ILE A 226 14.76 23.73 5.75
C ILE A 226 14.15 23.05 4.52
N THR A 227 12.84 22.80 4.57
CA THR A 227 12.09 22.15 3.49
C THR A 227 11.17 23.14 2.79
N THR A 228 11.10 23.06 1.46
CA THR A 228 10.24 23.90 0.62
C THR A 228 9.63 23.06 -0.49
N HIS A 229 8.32 23.15 -0.67
CA HIS A 229 7.66 22.54 -1.83
C HIS A 229 8.08 23.26 -3.11
N TYR A 230 8.47 22.50 -4.13
CA TYR A 230 8.83 23.06 -5.43
C TYR A 230 8.25 22.23 -6.58
N VAL A 231 7.19 22.75 -7.19
CA VAL A 231 6.52 22.14 -8.36
C VAL A 231 6.41 23.18 -9.47
N ARG A 232 7.48 23.31 -10.27
CA ARG A 232 7.58 24.35 -11.30
C ARG A 232 6.52 24.15 -12.39
N GLY A 233 5.79 25.22 -12.69
CA GLY A 233 4.81 25.29 -13.78
C GLY A 233 3.37 24.89 -13.41
N HIS A 234 3.13 24.56 -12.13
CA HIS A 234 1.77 24.32 -11.63
C HIS A 234 1.06 25.64 -11.27
N PHE A 235 1.51 26.33 -10.22
CA PHE A 235 0.93 27.62 -9.83
C PHE A 235 1.58 28.79 -10.55
N ASN A 236 2.90 28.70 -10.78
CA ASN A 236 3.69 29.68 -11.50
C ASN A 236 4.94 29.00 -12.11
N ASP A 237 5.64 29.71 -12.99
CA ASP A 237 6.84 29.19 -13.67
C ASP A 237 8.17 29.65 -13.01
N VAL A 238 8.10 30.23 -11.79
CA VAL A 238 9.27 30.75 -11.08
C VAL A 238 10.21 29.61 -10.68
N SER A 239 11.50 29.74 -10.99
CA SER A 239 12.51 28.82 -10.48
C SER A 239 12.84 29.18 -9.03
N TYR A 240 12.43 28.32 -8.09
CA TYR A 240 12.79 28.50 -6.68
C TYR A 240 14.28 28.27 -6.44
N VAL A 241 14.93 27.45 -7.29
CA VAL A 241 16.38 27.26 -7.25
C VAL A 241 17.09 28.57 -7.58
N ASP A 242 16.71 29.24 -8.69
CA ASP A 242 17.30 30.54 -9.06
C ASP A 242 17.02 31.62 -7.99
N LEU A 243 15.81 31.61 -7.43
CA LEU A 243 15.41 32.58 -6.42
C LEU A 243 16.25 32.44 -5.14
N LEU A 244 16.33 31.22 -4.60
CA LEU A 244 17.13 30.92 -3.41
C LEU A 244 18.62 31.16 -3.67
N ASP A 245 19.14 30.84 -4.85
CA ASP A 245 20.52 31.14 -5.25
C ASP A 245 20.79 32.66 -5.25
N SER A 246 19.89 33.45 -5.86
CA SER A 246 19.99 34.92 -5.88
C SER A 246 19.88 35.58 -4.49
N TYR A 247 19.28 34.88 -3.55
CA TYR A 247 19.20 35.30 -2.15
C TYR A 247 20.41 34.84 -1.32
N GLY A 248 21.25 33.96 -1.87
CA GLY A 248 22.36 33.33 -1.15
C GLY A 248 21.89 32.32 -0.10
N LEU A 249 20.71 31.72 -0.30
CA LEU A 249 20.07 30.83 0.66
C LEU A 249 20.25 29.34 0.36
N LEU A 250 20.62 28.96 -0.86
CA LEU A 250 20.96 27.57 -1.17
C LEU A 250 22.12 27.10 -0.29
N GLY A 251 22.00 25.88 0.23
CA GLY A 251 22.96 25.31 1.16
C GLY A 251 22.66 23.85 1.50
N PRO A 252 23.51 23.23 2.32
CA PRO A 252 23.35 21.84 2.74
C PRO A 252 22.09 21.59 3.57
N ASP A 253 21.54 22.63 4.18
CA ASP A 253 20.32 22.57 4.99
C ASP A 253 19.03 22.59 4.15
N ILE A 254 19.10 22.81 2.83
CA ILE A 254 17.92 22.95 1.97
C ILE A 254 17.50 21.60 1.39
N ILE A 255 16.22 21.26 1.56
CA ILE A 255 15.54 20.16 0.88
C ILE A 255 14.39 20.75 0.04
N LEU A 256 14.41 20.50 -1.27
CA LEU A 256 13.29 20.83 -2.15
C LEU A 256 12.42 19.60 -2.36
N SER A 257 11.18 19.67 -1.92
CA SER A 257 10.22 18.58 -2.10
C SER A 257 9.64 18.60 -3.51
N HIS A 258 9.50 17.40 -4.07
CA HIS A 258 9.19 17.12 -5.46
C HIS A 258 10.32 17.54 -6.41
N ALA A 259 10.52 18.85 -6.53
CA ALA A 259 11.38 19.48 -7.51
C ALA A 259 11.14 18.93 -8.94
N THR A 260 9.88 18.70 -9.31
CA THR A 260 9.58 18.29 -10.67
C THR A 260 9.94 19.41 -11.65
N ASN A 261 10.37 19.02 -12.85
CA ASN A 261 10.79 19.92 -13.93
C ASN A 261 12.07 20.73 -13.63
N LEU A 262 13.01 20.16 -12.87
CA LEU A 262 14.37 20.69 -12.78
C LEU A 262 15.05 20.74 -14.15
N THR A 263 15.78 21.82 -14.40
CA THR A 263 16.68 21.97 -15.54
C THR A 263 18.10 21.54 -15.18
N SER A 264 18.96 21.30 -16.17
CA SER A 264 20.38 21.01 -15.92
C SER A 264 21.09 22.12 -15.13
N SER A 265 20.70 23.38 -15.34
CA SER A 265 21.19 24.53 -14.56
C SER A 265 20.76 24.44 -13.09
N ASP A 266 19.51 24.05 -12.83
CA ASP A 266 19.03 23.86 -11.46
C ASP A 266 19.81 22.73 -10.76
N VAL A 267 20.03 21.61 -11.44
CA VAL A 267 20.81 20.48 -10.91
C VAL A 267 22.26 20.88 -10.60
N GLU A 268 22.90 21.67 -11.45
CA GLU A 268 24.26 22.19 -11.21
C GLU A 268 24.31 23.07 -9.96
N LYS A 269 23.36 24.01 -9.81
CA LYS A 269 23.27 24.90 -8.65
C LYS A 269 23.04 24.13 -7.35
N LEU A 270 22.08 23.21 -7.34
CA LEU A 270 21.79 22.38 -6.18
C LEU A 270 23.01 21.54 -5.79
N SER A 271 23.66 20.90 -6.78
CA SER A 271 24.88 20.11 -6.55
C SER A 271 26.02 20.95 -5.97
N LYS A 272 26.25 22.15 -6.51
CA LYS A 272 27.30 23.07 -6.03
C LYS A 272 27.02 23.57 -4.62
N ALA A 273 25.76 23.88 -4.31
CA ALA A 273 25.33 24.33 -2.99
C ALA A 273 25.20 23.18 -1.96
N LYS A 274 25.25 21.93 -2.43
CA LYS A 274 24.96 20.71 -1.66
C LYS A 274 23.53 20.66 -1.13
N SER A 275 22.61 21.29 -1.83
CA SER A 275 21.17 21.23 -1.55
C SER A 275 20.56 19.94 -2.08
N TRP A 276 19.50 19.49 -1.44
CA TRP A 276 18.89 18.19 -1.64
C TRP A 276 17.50 18.29 -2.25
N VAL A 277 17.06 17.18 -2.83
CA VAL A 277 15.73 16.97 -3.38
C VAL A 277 15.08 15.77 -2.70
N SER A 278 13.84 15.93 -2.24
CA SER A 278 13.01 14.81 -1.81
C SER A 278 11.98 14.51 -2.88
N SER A 279 12.22 13.49 -3.73
CA SER A 279 11.22 13.06 -4.71
C SER A 279 10.16 12.20 -4.02
N THR A 280 8.89 12.41 -4.38
CA THR A 280 7.75 11.73 -3.76
C THR A 280 6.87 11.01 -4.79
N PRO A 281 7.34 9.85 -5.32
CA PRO A 281 6.84 9.31 -6.59
C PRO A 281 5.34 9.05 -6.66
N GLY A 282 4.72 8.65 -5.55
CA GLY A 282 3.27 8.41 -5.51
C GLY A 282 2.47 9.67 -5.79
N SER A 283 2.71 10.72 -5.00
CA SER A 283 2.06 12.03 -5.17
C SER A 283 2.40 12.66 -6.53
N GLU A 284 3.66 12.57 -6.97
CA GLU A 284 4.10 13.25 -8.19
C GLU A 284 3.39 12.71 -9.44
N LEU A 285 3.28 11.38 -9.53
CA LEU A 285 2.61 10.69 -10.62
C LEU A 285 1.09 10.87 -10.58
N GLN A 286 0.49 10.90 -9.38
CA GLN A 286 -0.97 10.99 -9.22
C GLN A 286 -1.49 12.42 -9.36
N MET A 287 -0.88 13.38 -8.65
CA MET A 287 -1.37 14.76 -8.53
C MET A 287 -0.95 15.67 -9.69
N ALA A 288 -0.44 15.07 -10.76
CA ALA A 288 0.05 15.74 -11.97
C ALA A 288 1.31 16.59 -11.79
N HIS A 289 2.08 16.46 -10.69
CA HIS A 289 3.32 17.22 -10.48
C HIS A 289 4.33 17.01 -11.61
N GLY A 290 4.38 15.79 -12.16
CA GLY A 290 5.27 15.40 -13.24
C GLY A 290 5.95 14.06 -12.96
N TYR A 291 7.00 13.76 -13.71
CA TYR A 291 7.81 12.57 -13.45
C TYR A 291 8.76 12.81 -12.26
N PRO A 292 8.93 11.81 -11.37
CA PRO A 292 9.91 11.88 -10.29
C PRO A 292 11.31 12.16 -10.81
N VAL A 293 12.02 13.08 -10.17
CA VAL A 293 13.35 13.54 -10.65
C VAL A 293 14.51 12.74 -10.09
N CYS A 294 14.29 11.89 -9.09
CA CYS A 294 15.35 11.21 -8.33
C CYS A 294 16.33 10.36 -9.14
N PHE A 295 16.01 10.02 -10.39
CA PHE A 295 16.90 9.32 -11.31
C PHE A 295 17.12 10.06 -12.63
N GLN A 296 16.68 11.31 -12.74
CA GLN A 296 17.06 12.15 -13.87
C GLN A 296 18.57 12.38 -13.88
N GLU A 297 19.11 12.72 -15.04
CA GLU A 297 20.55 12.91 -15.22
C GLU A 297 21.09 13.95 -14.22
N GLY A 298 22.08 13.55 -13.42
CA GLY A 298 22.67 14.39 -12.37
C GLY A 298 21.91 14.40 -11.03
N CYS A 299 20.64 13.98 -10.97
CA CYS A 299 19.82 14.09 -9.76
C CYS A 299 20.09 13.00 -8.71
N SER A 300 20.46 11.77 -9.10
CA SER A 300 20.55 10.63 -8.16
C SER A 300 21.46 10.86 -6.95
N LYS A 301 22.45 11.74 -7.05
CA LYS A 301 23.38 12.07 -5.97
C LYS A 301 22.86 13.13 -5.00
N ILE A 302 21.90 13.94 -5.43
CA ILE A 302 21.30 15.04 -4.66
C ILE A 302 19.86 14.72 -4.26
N SER A 303 19.38 13.50 -4.52
CA SER A 303 18.02 13.08 -4.21
C SER A 303 17.95 12.02 -3.12
N SER A 304 16.84 12.07 -2.39
CA SER A 304 16.28 11.02 -1.54
C SER A 304 14.79 10.82 -1.87
N LEU A 305 14.11 9.96 -1.13
CA LEU A 305 12.68 9.69 -1.32
C LEU A 305 11.85 10.18 -0.13
N GLY A 306 10.63 10.60 -0.42
CA GLY A 306 9.60 10.81 0.59
C GLY A 306 8.22 10.30 0.16
N ILE A 307 7.28 10.28 1.10
CA ILE A 307 5.89 9.85 0.87
C ILE A 307 5.00 11.00 0.39
N ASP A 308 5.25 12.21 0.90
CA ASP A 308 4.39 13.39 0.81
C ASP A 308 3.05 13.21 1.53
N CYS A 309 1.93 13.17 0.79
CA CYS A 309 0.59 13.26 1.32
C CYS A 309 -0.07 11.87 1.36
N HIS A 310 0.05 11.21 2.51
CA HIS A 310 -0.55 9.88 2.70
C HIS A 310 -2.09 9.87 2.76
N SER A 311 -2.73 11.01 2.49
CA SER A 311 -4.17 11.12 2.27
C SER A 311 -4.58 10.68 0.86
N SER A 312 -3.63 10.72 -0.09
CA SER A 312 -3.78 10.29 -1.48
C SER A 312 -3.04 8.97 -1.77
N THR A 313 -1.93 8.72 -1.07
CA THR A 313 -1.06 7.54 -1.22
C THR A 313 -0.94 6.74 0.06
N SER A 314 -0.33 5.56 -0.02
CA SER A 314 0.05 4.76 1.17
C SER A 314 1.33 5.33 1.82
N SER A 315 1.50 5.15 3.12
CA SER A 315 2.65 5.66 3.89
C SER A 315 3.91 4.79 3.80
N ASP A 316 3.98 3.88 2.83
CA ASP A 316 5.05 2.89 2.74
C ASP A 316 6.14 3.23 1.73
N MET A 317 7.38 3.33 2.22
CA MET A 317 8.55 3.66 1.40
C MET A 317 8.86 2.60 0.34
N VAL A 318 8.42 1.35 0.55
CA VAL A 318 8.55 0.27 -0.44
C VAL A 318 7.80 0.59 -1.72
N THR A 319 6.55 1.07 -1.63
CA THR A 319 5.78 1.50 -2.78
C THR A 319 6.39 2.74 -3.44
N ALA A 320 6.86 3.72 -2.65
CA ALA A 320 7.56 4.88 -3.21
C ALA A 320 8.81 4.48 -4.01
N MET A 321 9.62 3.55 -3.50
CA MET A 321 10.77 2.97 -4.22
C MET A 321 10.33 2.31 -5.54
N ARG A 322 9.27 1.49 -5.51
CA ARG A 322 8.75 0.83 -6.72
C ARG A 322 8.31 1.83 -7.77
N LEU A 323 7.53 2.83 -7.37
CA LEU A 323 6.99 3.83 -8.28
C LEU A 323 8.10 4.67 -8.91
N GLY A 324 9.05 5.17 -8.12
CA GLY A 324 10.19 5.94 -8.63
C GLY A 324 11.05 5.13 -9.59
N LEU A 325 11.41 3.89 -9.22
CA LEU A 325 12.23 3.01 -10.05
C LEU A 325 11.53 2.64 -11.36
N GLN A 326 10.25 2.25 -11.31
CA GLN A 326 9.54 1.79 -12.50
C GLN A 326 9.14 2.95 -13.42
N ALA A 327 8.82 4.13 -12.88
CA ALA A 327 8.54 5.32 -13.69
C ALA A 327 9.75 5.70 -14.54
N GLU A 328 10.95 5.77 -13.95
CA GLU A 328 12.14 6.13 -14.71
C GLU A 328 12.57 5.03 -15.70
N ARG A 329 12.48 3.75 -15.29
CA ARG A 329 12.72 2.63 -16.23
C ARG A 329 11.77 2.71 -17.43
N ALA A 330 10.48 2.97 -17.20
CA ALA A 330 9.50 3.10 -18.27
C ALA A 330 9.86 4.26 -19.21
N ARG A 331 10.19 5.43 -18.65
CA ARG A 331 10.59 6.63 -19.41
C ARG A 331 11.81 6.37 -20.31
N ARG A 332 12.90 5.84 -19.74
CA ARG A 332 14.12 5.52 -20.50
C ARG A 332 13.88 4.43 -21.56
N ASN A 333 13.10 3.40 -21.22
CA ASN A 333 12.77 2.34 -22.16
C ASN A 333 11.92 2.86 -23.33
N GLU A 334 10.98 3.76 -23.07
CA GLU A 334 10.17 4.37 -24.13
C GLU A 334 11.02 5.15 -25.12
N GLU A 335 12.02 5.92 -24.67
CA GLU A 335 12.95 6.64 -25.55
C GLU A 335 13.73 5.68 -26.46
N VAL A 336 14.25 4.58 -25.90
CA VAL A 336 14.96 3.55 -26.67
C VAL A 336 14.03 2.89 -27.69
N ILE A 337 12.81 2.55 -27.28
CA ILE A 337 11.78 1.94 -28.16
C ILE A 337 11.38 2.90 -29.29
N ALA A 338 11.21 4.18 -28.98
CA ALA A 338 10.89 5.22 -29.97
C ALA A 338 12.00 5.36 -31.03
N SER A 339 13.26 5.07 -30.68
CA SER A 339 14.39 5.00 -31.63
C SER A 339 14.40 3.74 -32.52
N GLY A 340 13.40 2.85 -32.38
CA GLY A 340 13.31 1.59 -33.12
C GLY A 340 14.20 0.47 -32.57
N LYS A 341 14.65 0.59 -31.32
CA LYS A 341 15.52 -0.38 -30.62
C LYS A 341 14.79 -1.04 -29.46
N THR A 342 15.28 -2.18 -28.99
CA THR A 342 14.78 -2.82 -27.76
C THR A 342 15.88 -2.74 -26.69
N PRO A 343 15.58 -2.26 -25.47
CA PRO A 343 16.54 -2.31 -24.36
C PRO A 343 17.01 -3.74 -24.10
N ARG A 344 18.33 -3.97 -24.09
CA ARG A 344 18.92 -5.29 -23.78
C ARG A 344 19.08 -5.52 -22.28
N SER A 345 19.21 -4.46 -21.50
CA SER A 345 19.43 -4.46 -20.06
C SER A 345 18.75 -3.24 -19.45
N LEU A 346 18.46 -3.32 -18.15
CA LEU A 346 18.00 -2.19 -17.36
C LEU A 346 19.21 -1.45 -16.79
N ASP A 347 19.17 -0.12 -16.86
CA ASP A 347 20.25 0.77 -16.42
C ASP A 347 20.14 1.19 -14.94
N LEU A 348 18.96 1.02 -14.34
CA LEU A 348 18.71 1.31 -12.93
C LEU A 348 18.41 0.03 -12.17
N SER A 349 19.08 -0.19 -11.05
CA SER A 349 18.95 -1.39 -10.21
C SER A 349 18.02 -1.17 -9.01
N VAL A 350 17.66 -2.26 -8.33
CA VAL A 350 16.94 -2.17 -7.05
C VAL A 350 17.81 -1.59 -5.93
N LYS A 351 19.14 -1.75 -6.01
CA LYS A 351 20.08 -1.16 -5.06
C LYS A 351 20.09 0.36 -5.15
N ASP A 352 19.97 0.90 -6.36
CA ASP A 352 19.95 2.36 -6.57
C ASP A 352 18.78 3.01 -5.85
N VAL A 353 17.58 2.43 -5.92
CA VAL A 353 16.41 3.00 -5.23
C VAL A 353 16.39 2.69 -3.74
N PHE A 354 16.91 1.53 -3.33
CA PHE A 354 17.10 1.21 -1.92
C PHE A 354 18.05 2.20 -1.24
N ARG A 355 19.11 2.62 -1.94
CA ARG A 355 20.04 3.66 -1.49
C ARG A 355 19.32 4.99 -1.22
N LEU A 356 18.40 5.39 -2.11
CA LEU A 356 17.61 6.63 -1.97
C LEU A 356 16.72 6.63 -0.71
N ALA A 357 16.16 5.47 -0.33
CA ALA A 357 15.30 5.32 0.84
C ALA A 357 16.04 5.07 2.16
N THR A 358 17.37 4.92 2.14
CA THR A 358 18.20 4.58 3.30
C THR A 358 19.37 5.57 3.43
N ILE A 359 20.57 5.21 2.97
CA ILE A 359 21.79 5.99 3.20
C ILE A 359 21.75 7.38 2.54
N GLN A 360 21.12 7.55 1.38
CA GLN A 360 20.95 8.89 0.80
C GLN A 360 19.94 9.71 1.59
N GLY A 361 18.88 9.11 2.11
CA GLY A 361 18.01 9.78 3.09
C GLY A 361 18.81 10.27 4.29
N ALA A 362 19.72 9.46 4.84
CA ALA A 362 20.57 9.87 5.96
C ALA A 362 21.51 11.02 5.59
N ARG A 363 22.10 11.01 4.39
CA ARG A 363 22.96 12.08 3.86
C ARG A 363 22.19 13.39 3.63
N THR A 364 20.95 13.30 3.14
CA THR A 364 20.04 14.46 3.02
C THR A 364 19.87 15.18 4.37
N LEU A 365 19.89 14.43 5.48
CA LEU A 365 19.72 14.96 6.83
C LEU A 365 21.05 15.23 7.56
N HIS A 366 22.20 14.97 6.94
CA HIS A 366 23.54 14.99 7.58
C HIS A 366 23.62 14.07 8.80
N MET A 367 22.99 12.91 8.69
CA MET A 367 22.92 11.87 9.73
C MET A 367 23.53 10.54 9.26
N GLU A 368 24.27 10.53 8.16
CA GLU A 368 24.90 9.34 7.59
C GLU A 368 25.88 8.66 8.55
N ASP A 369 26.49 9.38 9.49
CA ASP A 369 27.34 8.79 10.54
C ASP A 369 26.54 8.05 11.62
N LYS A 370 25.22 8.21 11.65
CA LYS A 370 24.32 7.67 12.69
C LYS A 370 23.29 6.69 12.13
N LEU A 371 22.83 6.87 10.90
CA LEU A 371 21.66 6.23 10.30
C LEU A 371 21.94 5.76 8.87
N GLY A 372 20.94 5.14 8.24
CA GLY A 372 20.93 4.81 6.81
C GLY A 372 21.74 3.57 6.43
N SER A 373 22.48 2.99 7.37
CA SER A 373 23.21 1.73 7.18
C SER A 373 23.37 0.95 8.50
N ILE A 374 23.60 -0.36 8.39
CA ILE A 374 23.86 -1.24 9.53
C ILE A 374 25.37 -1.35 9.73
N GLU A 375 25.91 -0.59 10.69
CA GLU A 375 27.33 -0.58 11.05
C GLU A 375 27.48 -0.53 12.57
N VAL A 376 28.54 -1.16 13.09
CA VAL A 376 28.85 -1.07 14.53
C VAL A 376 29.09 0.38 14.92
N GLY A 377 28.47 0.81 16.02
CA GLY A 377 28.53 2.17 16.55
C GLY A 377 27.37 3.08 16.11
N LYS A 378 26.66 2.75 15.02
CA LYS A 378 25.47 3.48 14.56
C LYS A 378 24.25 3.21 15.43
N LEU A 379 23.24 4.08 15.30
CA LEU A 379 21.97 3.93 16.02
C LEU A 379 21.21 2.71 15.48
N ALA A 380 20.51 2.02 16.37
CA ALA A 380 19.70 0.87 16.04
C ALA A 380 18.31 1.30 15.54
N ASP A 381 18.30 1.86 14.32
CA ASP A 381 17.10 2.15 13.54
C ASP A 381 17.01 1.10 12.43
N LEU A 382 16.21 0.04 12.66
CA LEU A 382 16.23 -1.21 11.88
C LEU A 382 14.82 -1.68 11.51
N VAL A 383 14.71 -2.34 10.36
CA VAL A 383 13.48 -3.01 9.90
C VAL A 383 13.79 -4.46 9.61
N ILE A 384 12.95 -5.35 10.12
CA ILE A 384 13.09 -6.79 9.97
C ILE A 384 11.92 -7.31 9.15
N PHE A 385 12.24 -7.96 8.02
CA PHE A 385 11.26 -8.54 7.12
C PHE A 385 11.18 -10.06 7.30
N ASP A 386 9.98 -10.62 7.32
CA ASP A 386 9.76 -12.06 7.19
C ASP A 386 10.11 -12.49 5.77
N GLY A 387 11.33 -13.01 5.63
CA GLY A 387 11.84 -13.49 4.35
C GLY A 387 11.21 -14.80 3.91
N THR A 388 10.45 -15.49 4.78
CA THR A 388 9.82 -16.79 4.50
C THR A 388 8.37 -16.71 4.04
N SER A 389 7.82 -15.49 3.99
CA SER A 389 6.44 -15.26 3.56
C SER A 389 6.21 -15.72 2.10
N PRO A 390 4.96 -16.04 1.69
CA PRO A 390 4.67 -16.52 0.35
C PRO A 390 5.14 -15.59 -0.79
N GLY A 391 5.17 -14.27 -0.54
CA GLY A 391 5.66 -13.28 -1.51
C GLY A 391 7.19 -13.17 -1.54
N MET A 392 7.86 -13.52 -0.44
CA MET A 392 9.26 -13.20 -0.19
C MET A 392 10.19 -14.39 -0.39
N VAL A 393 9.80 -15.63 -0.04
CA VAL A 393 10.72 -16.78 0.16
C VAL A 393 11.78 -16.97 -0.91
N CYS A 394 11.42 -17.05 -2.20
CA CYS A 394 12.40 -17.24 -3.26
C CYS A 394 13.19 -15.96 -3.57
N ALA A 395 12.57 -14.79 -3.42
CA ALA A 395 13.23 -13.52 -3.66
C ALA A 395 14.30 -13.25 -2.59
N SER A 396 13.98 -13.52 -1.32
CA SER A 396 14.91 -13.38 -0.18
C SER A 396 16.17 -14.23 -0.35
N GLU A 397 16.02 -15.44 -0.89
CA GLU A 397 17.15 -16.33 -1.14
C GLU A 397 18.00 -15.88 -2.33
N GLN A 398 17.37 -15.35 -3.39
CA GLN A 398 18.08 -14.90 -4.58
C GLN A 398 18.76 -13.53 -4.39
N ASP A 399 18.03 -12.54 -3.90
CA ASP A 399 18.47 -11.15 -3.72
C ASP A 399 17.59 -10.46 -2.66
N PRO A 400 18.06 -10.37 -1.41
CA PRO A 400 17.34 -9.70 -0.32
C PRO A 400 16.91 -8.25 -0.60
N VAL A 401 17.69 -7.50 -1.39
CA VAL A 401 17.32 -6.12 -1.75
C VAL A 401 16.18 -6.13 -2.75
N ALA A 402 16.23 -7.02 -3.75
CA ALA A 402 15.11 -7.21 -4.67
C ALA A 402 13.86 -7.72 -3.94
N ALA A 403 14.01 -8.60 -2.96
CA ALA A 403 12.91 -9.07 -2.11
C ALA A 403 12.19 -7.90 -1.43
N ILE A 404 12.94 -7.04 -0.74
CA ILE A 404 12.39 -5.83 -0.11
C ILE A 404 11.75 -4.93 -1.17
N VAL A 405 12.51 -4.53 -2.20
CA VAL A 405 12.07 -3.48 -3.13
C VAL A 405 10.93 -3.93 -4.03
N LEU A 406 10.89 -5.18 -4.50
CA LEU A 406 9.93 -5.62 -5.53
C LEU A 406 8.86 -6.59 -5.02
N HIS A 407 9.12 -7.31 -3.93
CA HIS A 407 8.25 -8.42 -3.49
C HIS A 407 7.57 -8.21 -2.14
N SER A 408 8.11 -7.36 -1.27
CA SER A 408 7.55 -7.13 0.06
C SER A 408 6.26 -6.29 0.08
N SER A 409 5.60 -6.26 1.21
CA SER A 409 4.51 -5.37 1.56
C SER A 409 4.62 -5.04 3.05
N ILE A 410 3.77 -4.15 3.54
CA ILE A 410 3.70 -3.82 4.99
C ILE A 410 3.47 -5.07 5.85
N ARG A 411 2.78 -6.09 5.32
CA ARG A 411 2.56 -7.37 5.99
C ARG A 411 3.85 -8.13 6.27
N ASP A 412 4.84 -7.99 5.39
CA ASP A 412 6.10 -8.71 5.49
C ASP A 412 7.07 -8.02 6.47
N ILE A 413 6.75 -6.79 6.91
CA ILE A 413 7.48 -6.11 7.97
C ILE A 413 7.05 -6.72 9.30
N ASP A 414 7.95 -7.49 9.91
CA ASP A 414 7.71 -8.21 11.15
C ASP A 414 8.02 -7.34 12.37
N THR A 415 9.20 -6.72 12.38
CA THR A 415 9.69 -5.95 13.52
C THR A 415 10.32 -4.64 13.07
N VAL A 416 10.08 -3.56 13.81
CA VAL A 416 10.68 -2.23 13.58
C VAL A 416 11.29 -1.75 14.89
N ILE A 417 12.53 -1.31 14.83
CA ILE A 417 13.30 -0.81 15.97
C ILE A 417 13.73 0.62 15.65
N VAL A 418 13.48 1.55 16.58
CA VAL A 418 13.94 2.94 16.49
C VAL A 418 14.68 3.27 17.77
N ASP A 419 15.92 3.75 17.63
CA ASP A 419 16.77 4.13 18.76
C ASP A 419 16.94 2.98 19.78
N GLY A 420 17.05 1.74 19.26
CA GLY A 420 17.15 0.52 20.08
C GLY A 420 15.86 0.09 20.79
N GLN A 421 14.72 0.76 20.53
CA GLN A 421 13.42 0.40 21.09
C GLN A 421 12.54 -0.26 20.03
N VAL A 422 11.93 -1.40 20.38
CA VAL A 422 10.98 -2.10 19.50
C VAL A 422 9.68 -1.30 19.40
N ARG A 423 9.35 -0.83 18.19
CA ARG A 423 8.13 -0.07 17.85
C ARG A 423 7.06 -0.91 17.18
N LYS A 424 7.46 -2.01 16.54
CA LYS A 424 6.58 -3.04 15.98
C LYS A 424 7.22 -4.40 16.21
N ASN A 425 6.44 -5.41 16.53
CA ASN A 425 6.91 -6.78 16.76
C ASN A 425 5.87 -7.80 16.28
N ASN A 426 6.30 -8.85 15.59
CA ASN A 426 5.43 -9.89 15.02
C ASN A 426 4.25 -9.29 14.22
N GLY A 427 4.53 -8.27 13.40
CA GLY A 427 3.54 -7.60 12.56
C GLY A 427 2.56 -6.69 13.31
N ARG A 428 2.79 -6.39 14.60
CA ARG A 428 1.91 -5.55 15.43
C ARG A 428 2.66 -4.36 16.03
N LEU A 429 2.07 -3.17 15.89
CA LEU A 429 2.57 -1.96 16.57
C LEU A 429 2.60 -2.15 18.09
N ALA A 430 3.66 -1.64 18.70
CA ALA A 430 3.77 -1.56 20.14
C ALA A 430 2.94 -0.37 20.68
N PRO A 431 2.36 -0.48 21.87
CA PRO A 431 1.76 0.67 22.53
C PRO A 431 2.77 1.78 22.82
N VAL A 432 2.27 3.01 22.81
CA VAL A 432 3.06 4.22 23.07
C VAL A 432 2.58 4.94 24.32
N GLU A 433 3.48 5.64 24.99
CA GLU A 433 3.15 6.52 26.11
C GLU A 433 3.04 7.97 25.63
N ILE A 434 1.90 8.60 25.87
CA ILE A 434 1.68 10.00 25.51
C ILE A 434 2.55 10.90 26.39
N SER A 435 3.54 11.53 25.77
CA SER A 435 4.52 12.43 26.41
C SER A 435 5.28 13.28 25.36
N PRO A 436 5.87 14.42 25.73
CA PRO A 436 5.80 15.11 27.03
C PRO A 436 4.43 15.77 27.24
N SER A 437 4.25 16.56 28.29
CA SER A 437 3.11 17.48 28.41
C SER A 437 3.64 18.90 28.26
N PHE A 438 2.96 19.70 27.44
CA PHE A 438 3.22 21.13 27.31
C PHE A 438 2.11 21.90 28.02
N SER A 439 2.35 23.13 28.45
CA SER A 439 1.41 23.96 29.21
C SER A 439 0.04 24.12 28.53
N GLU A 440 0.03 24.24 27.20
CA GLU A 440 -1.17 24.44 26.39
C GLU A 440 -1.81 23.13 25.90
N VAL A 441 -1.32 21.98 26.36
CA VAL A 441 -1.70 20.64 25.88
C VAL A 441 -2.48 19.88 26.95
N HIS A 442 -3.69 19.45 26.59
CA HIS A 442 -4.67 18.89 27.54
C HIS A 442 -4.85 17.38 27.41
N ILE A 443 -4.03 16.71 26.61
CA ILE A 443 -4.10 15.26 26.44
C ILE A 443 -3.40 14.58 27.61
N PRO A 444 -4.10 13.75 28.40
CA PRO A 444 -3.54 13.16 29.60
C PRO A 444 -2.41 12.20 29.25
N LYS A 445 -1.40 12.15 30.14
CA LYS A 445 -0.36 11.12 30.06
C LYS A 445 -1.00 9.75 30.27
N GLN A 446 -0.92 8.89 29.26
CA GLN A 446 -1.43 7.52 29.29
C GLN A 446 -0.73 6.66 28.25
N LYS A 447 -0.75 5.35 28.47
CA LYS A 447 -0.32 4.37 27.48
C LYS A 447 -1.49 4.04 26.56
N VAL A 448 -1.27 4.12 25.24
CA VAL A 448 -2.30 3.87 24.23
C VAL A 448 -1.84 2.84 23.22
N GLU A 449 -2.75 1.94 22.87
CA GLU A 449 -2.61 0.98 21.77
C GLU A 449 -3.20 1.58 20.48
N TRP A 450 -2.83 1.04 19.32
CA TRP A 450 -3.40 1.44 18.03
C TRP A 450 -4.93 1.44 18.02
N GLY A 451 -5.57 0.47 18.68
CA GLY A 451 -7.04 0.40 18.76
C GLY A 451 -7.68 1.65 19.39
N HIS A 452 -7.03 2.25 20.39
CA HIS A 452 -7.50 3.51 20.99
C HIS A 452 -7.28 4.69 20.04
N VAL A 453 -6.11 4.76 19.42
CA VAL A 453 -5.79 5.79 18.41
C VAL A 453 -6.80 5.75 17.26
N ALA A 454 -7.11 4.55 16.75
CA ALA A 454 -8.10 4.36 15.69
C ALA A 454 -9.50 4.85 16.09
N GLN A 455 -9.95 4.59 17.32
CA GLN A 455 -11.23 5.13 17.81
C GLN A 455 -11.24 6.66 17.84
N LYS A 456 -10.14 7.28 18.30
CA LYS A 456 -9.98 8.73 18.32
C LYS A 456 -9.95 9.32 16.92
N LEU A 457 -9.29 8.67 15.96
CA LEU A 457 -9.29 9.09 14.55
C LEU A 457 -10.69 9.06 13.93
N ILE A 458 -11.48 8.03 14.19
CA ILE A 458 -12.85 7.95 13.65
C ILE A 458 -13.71 9.10 14.17
N ALA A 459 -13.64 9.37 15.48
CA ALA A 459 -14.36 10.49 16.09
C ALA A 459 -13.86 11.85 15.56
N SER A 460 -12.54 12.04 15.48
CA SER A 460 -11.90 13.25 14.95
C SER A 460 -12.32 13.49 13.50
N ARG A 461 -12.27 12.46 12.64
CA ARG A 461 -12.70 12.55 11.24
C ARG A 461 -14.15 13.03 11.12
N GLN A 462 -15.06 12.50 11.95
CA GLN A 462 -16.45 12.95 11.93
C GLN A 462 -16.55 14.44 12.29
N SER A 463 -15.85 14.88 13.35
CA SER A 463 -15.82 16.29 13.75
C SER A 463 -15.30 17.21 12.65
N ILE A 464 -14.22 16.81 11.97
CA ILE A 464 -13.62 17.54 10.85
C ILE A 464 -14.60 17.65 9.67
N GLU A 465 -15.32 16.58 9.33
CA GLU A 465 -16.34 16.64 8.27
C GLU A 465 -17.51 17.57 8.63
N GLU A 466 -17.98 17.53 9.88
CA GLU A 466 -19.01 18.45 10.36
C GLU A 466 -18.53 19.91 10.33
N ALA A 467 -17.29 20.16 10.74
CA ALA A 467 -16.65 21.49 10.68
C ALA A 467 -16.53 21.98 9.23
N ARG A 468 -16.11 21.11 8.31
CA ARG A 468 -16.01 21.42 6.87
C ARG A 468 -17.35 21.83 6.27
N VAL A 469 -18.43 21.14 6.64
CA VAL A 469 -19.79 21.52 6.18
C VAL A 469 -20.19 22.88 6.76
N LYS A 470 -19.94 23.13 8.06
CA LYS A 470 -20.23 24.41 8.73
C LYS A 470 -19.45 25.59 8.14
N THR A 471 -18.20 25.38 7.73
CA THR A 471 -17.35 26.43 7.14
C THR A 471 -17.66 26.69 5.66
N GLY A 472 -18.62 25.95 5.08
CA GLY A 472 -19.08 26.14 3.71
C GLY A 472 -18.19 25.47 2.65
N ALA A 473 -17.22 24.67 3.06
CA ALA A 473 -16.24 24.00 2.22
C ALA A 473 -16.83 22.75 1.52
N THR A 474 -17.96 22.90 0.83
CA THR A 474 -18.76 21.79 0.27
C THR A 474 -18.80 21.75 -1.25
N ASP A 475 -18.44 22.83 -1.93
CA ASP A 475 -18.45 22.93 -3.40
C ASP A 475 -17.02 22.97 -3.93
N LEU A 476 -16.56 21.87 -4.54
CA LEU A 476 -15.17 21.72 -4.95
C LEU A 476 -14.75 22.77 -5.98
N ASP A 477 -15.61 23.07 -6.94
CA ASP A 477 -15.33 24.00 -8.04
C ASP A 477 -15.10 25.41 -7.53
N SER A 478 -15.98 25.89 -6.65
CA SER A 478 -15.82 27.20 -6.01
C SER A 478 -14.57 27.24 -5.14
N MET A 479 -14.28 26.18 -4.38
CA MET A 479 -13.09 26.11 -3.54
C MET A 479 -11.79 26.09 -4.36
N VAL A 480 -11.77 25.38 -5.49
CA VAL A 480 -10.65 25.36 -6.43
C VAL A 480 -10.45 26.74 -7.04
N SER A 481 -11.50 27.37 -7.56
CA SER A 481 -11.40 28.72 -8.13
C SER A 481 -10.91 29.74 -7.10
N ALA A 482 -11.39 29.65 -5.86
CA ALA A 482 -10.94 30.50 -4.76
C ALA A 482 -9.48 30.25 -4.39
N SER A 483 -9.03 28.98 -4.35
CA SER A 483 -7.65 28.61 -4.06
C SER A 483 -6.70 29.12 -5.15
N LEU A 484 -7.06 28.98 -6.43
CA LEU A 484 -6.26 29.51 -7.54
C LEU A 484 -6.09 31.04 -7.44
N LYS A 485 -7.12 31.77 -7.02
CA LYS A 485 -7.01 33.22 -6.75
C LYS A 485 -6.06 33.51 -5.59
N LEU A 486 -6.16 32.74 -4.50
CA LEU A 486 -5.29 32.90 -3.32
C LEU A 486 -3.81 32.72 -3.69
N PHE A 487 -3.49 31.78 -4.58
CA PHE A 487 -2.12 31.52 -5.05
C PHE A 487 -1.70 32.38 -6.26
N HIS A 488 -2.51 33.37 -6.65
CA HIS A 488 -2.25 34.22 -7.83
C HIS A 488 -2.00 33.42 -9.13
N ALA A 489 -2.62 32.26 -9.26
CA ALA A 489 -2.47 31.40 -10.43
C ALA A 489 -3.34 31.89 -11.60
N ASP A 490 -2.82 31.81 -12.82
CA ASP A 490 -3.58 32.11 -14.03
C ASP A 490 -4.61 31.02 -14.32
N GLN A 491 -5.88 31.31 -14.07
CA GLN A 491 -6.98 30.36 -14.24
C GLN A 491 -7.14 29.86 -15.68
N ALA A 492 -6.69 30.62 -16.68
CA ALA A 492 -6.80 30.21 -18.08
C ALA A 492 -5.89 29.02 -18.44
N ARG A 493 -4.90 28.70 -17.59
CA ARG A 493 -4.00 27.55 -17.78
C ARG A 493 -4.63 26.21 -17.35
N PHE A 494 -5.74 26.22 -16.62
CA PHE A 494 -6.35 25.01 -16.07
C PHE A 494 -7.58 24.61 -16.89
N THR A 495 -7.60 23.37 -17.36
CA THR A 495 -8.69 22.83 -18.18
C THR A 495 -9.31 21.59 -17.55
N ARG A 496 -10.63 21.43 -17.74
CA ARG A 496 -11.37 20.20 -17.44
C ARG A 496 -11.54 19.29 -18.66
N ASP A 497 -11.18 19.77 -19.86
CA ASP A 497 -11.25 18.96 -21.07
C ASP A 497 -10.09 17.96 -21.08
N ILE A 498 -10.34 16.80 -20.46
CA ILE A 498 -9.48 15.62 -20.58
C ILE A 498 -9.99 14.76 -21.74
N SER A 499 -10.27 15.37 -22.90
CA SER A 499 -10.63 14.61 -24.09
C SER A 499 -9.41 13.80 -24.53
N TRP A 500 -9.44 12.50 -24.25
CA TRP A 500 -8.47 11.53 -24.75
C TRP A 500 -8.69 11.29 -26.26
N GLU A 501 -8.62 12.35 -27.07
CA GLU A 501 -8.33 12.16 -28.48
C GLU A 501 -6.88 11.72 -28.57
N MET A 502 -6.65 10.41 -28.70
CA MET A 502 -5.35 9.88 -29.11
C MET A 502 -4.99 10.54 -30.44
N THR A 503 -4.25 11.65 -30.38
CA THR A 503 -3.58 12.19 -31.55
C THR A 503 -2.69 11.05 -32.07
N PRO A 504 -2.88 10.59 -33.31
CA PRO A 504 -2.03 9.54 -33.85
C PRO A 504 -0.59 10.06 -33.75
N ARG A 505 0.26 9.37 -32.98
CA ARG A 505 1.70 9.68 -32.88
C ARG A 505 2.17 10.00 -34.29
N ARG A 506 2.68 11.23 -34.50
CA ARG A 506 3.27 11.66 -35.78
C ARG A 506 4.26 10.58 -36.20
N SER A 507 3.84 9.70 -37.10
CA SER A 507 4.73 8.71 -37.66
C SER A 507 5.78 9.50 -38.42
N SER A 508 7.03 9.47 -37.98
CA SER A 508 8.15 9.89 -38.80
C SER A 508 7.96 9.19 -40.14
N LYS A 509 7.74 9.96 -41.21
CA LYS A 509 7.59 9.43 -42.56
C LYS A 509 8.80 8.55 -42.85
N ARG A 510 8.64 7.24 -42.77
CA ARG A 510 9.56 6.30 -43.40
C ARG A 510 9.40 6.55 -44.90
N VAL A 511 10.40 7.18 -45.50
CA VAL A 511 10.56 7.19 -46.95
C VAL A 511 10.80 5.74 -47.36
N GLY A 512 9.70 5.05 -47.69
CA GLY A 512 9.71 3.78 -48.38
C GLY A 512 9.82 4.02 -49.89
N ARG A 513 10.65 3.19 -50.53
CA ARG A 513 10.94 3.05 -51.97
C ARG A 513 9.79 3.45 -52.92
N PRO A 514 10.05 4.11 -54.06
CA PRO A 514 9.00 4.71 -54.89
C PRO A 514 8.04 3.66 -55.45
N ARG A 515 6.74 3.94 -55.41
CA ARG A 515 5.76 3.28 -56.28
C ARG A 515 5.46 4.20 -57.44
N LEU A 516 5.66 3.66 -58.64
CA LEU A 516 5.30 4.25 -59.92
C LEU A 516 3.81 4.61 -59.96
N ASP A 517 3.56 5.74 -60.60
CA ASP A 517 2.25 6.33 -60.85
C ASP A 517 1.30 5.38 -61.58
N THR A 518 0.02 5.44 -61.21
CA THR A 518 -1.05 5.37 -62.20
C THR A 518 -2.15 6.38 -61.85
N THR A 519 -2.22 7.38 -62.71
CA THR A 519 -3.34 8.30 -62.97
C THR A 519 -4.63 7.53 -63.26
N ALA A 520 -5.76 7.97 -62.66
CA ALA A 520 -7.02 8.31 -63.34
C ALA A 520 -8.22 8.28 -62.38
N THR A 521 -9.18 9.11 -62.76
CA THR A 521 -10.40 9.62 -62.10
C THR A 521 -11.49 8.60 -61.72
N THR A 522 -12.36 9.09 -60.83
CA THR A 522 -13.80 8.76 -60.60
C THR A 522 -14.24 7.55 -59.75
N THR A 523 -14.84 7.90 -58.60
CA THR A 523 -16.03 7.35 -57.90
C THR A 523 -16.10 5.91 -57.37
N ASN A 524 -16.60 5.81 -56.12
CA ASN A 524 -17.00 4.66 -55.30
C ASN A 524 -15.91 3.87 -54.55
N SER A 525 -15.63 4.34 -53.33
CA SER A 525 -14.78 3.69 -52.34
C SER A 525 -15.47 2.49 -51.68
N THR A 526 -15.17 1.28 -52.17
CA THR A 526 -15.05 0.09 -51.32
C THR A 526 -13.58 -0.35 -51.35
N ALA A 527 -12.92 -0.33 -50.19
CA ALA A 527 -11.52 -0.73 -50.09
C ALA A 527 -11.38 -2.25 -50.30
N ILE A 528 -11.11 -2.67 -51.54
CA ILE A 528 -10.81 -4.07 -51.86
C ILE A 528 -9.38 -4.37 -51.41
N LEU A 529 -9.23 -5.12 -50.32
CA LEU A 529 -7.92 -5.65 -49.89
C LEU A 529 -7.38 -6.60 -50.97
N SER A 530 -6.12 -6.39 -51.39
CA SER A 530 -5.49 -7.24 -52.39
C SER A 530 -5.43 -8.72 -51.94
N PRO A 531 -5.54 -9.69 -52.86
CA PRO A 531 -5.53 -11.12 -52.55
C PRO A 531 -4.35 -11.57 -51.68
N ASN A 532 -3.19 -10.92 -51.85
CA ASN A 532 -1.99 -11.18 -51.06
C ASN A 532 -2.15 -10.81 -49.56
N ARG A 533 -2.86 -9.72 -49.24
CA ARG A 533 -3.06 -9.30 -47.85
C ARG A 533 -4.07 -10.17 -47.11
N ARG A 534 -5.13 -10.64 -47.79
CA ARG A 534 -6.05 -11.66 -47.24
C ARG A 534 -5.32 -12.98 -46.92
N THR A 535 -4.41 -13.38 -47.80
CA THR A 535 -3.63 -14.61 -47.62
C THR A 535 -2.66 -14.49 -46.44
N GLN A 536 -2.05 -13.33 -46.25
CA GLN A 536 -1.12 -13.06 -45.14
C GLN A 536 -1.83 -13.08 -43.77
N VAL A 537 -3.03 -12.47 -43.68
CA VAL A 537 -3.87 -12.51 -42.47
C VAL A 537 -4.30 -13.95 -42.14
N ARG A 538 -4.73 -14.72 -43.15
CA ARG A 538 -5.11 -16.13 -42.95
C ARG A 538 -3.95 -17.00 -42.46
N ARG A 539 -2.72 -16.76 -42.95
CA ARG A 539 -1.52 -17.45 -42.46
C ARG A 539 -1.22 -17.11 -41.00
N ALA A 540 -1.28 -15.83 -40.63
CA ALA A 540 -1.06 -15.40 -39.24
C ALA A 540 -2.08 -15.99 -38.26
N GLN A 541 -3.36 -16.02 -38.64
CA GLN A 541 -4.43 -16.62 -37.83
C GLN A 541 -4.25 -18.15 -37.68
N ARG A 542 -3.81 -18.83 -38.74
CA ARG A 542 -3.50 -20.27 -38.68
C ARG A 542 -2.32 -20.56 -37.75
N THR A 543 -1.25 -19.76 -37.83
CA THR A 543 -0.09 -19.89 -36.94
C THR A 543 -0.47 -19.64 -35.48
N TYR A 544 -1.36 -18.69 -35.20
CA TYR A 544 -1.86 -18.43 -33.85
C TYR A 544 -2.66 -19.62 -33.29
N ARG A 545 -3.56 -20.21 -34.09
CA ARG A 545 -4.34 -21.40 -33.68
C ARG A 545 -3.45 -22.60 -33.37
N LEU A 546 -2.47 -22.89 -34.24
CA LEU A 546 -1.53 -24.00 -34.03
C LEU A 546 -0.68 -23.83 -32.78
N LYS A 547 -0.27 -22.59 -32.44
CA LYS A 547 0.45 -22.31 -31.18
C LYS A 547 -0.44 -22.56 -29.97
N LYS A 548 -1.73 -22.15 -30.02
CA LYS A 548 -2.68 -22.39 -28.93
C LYS A 548 -2.96 -23.88 -28.74
N GLU A 549 -3.15 -24.63 -29.82
CA GLU A 549 -3.33 -26.10 -29.78
C GLU A 549 -2.10 -26.81 -29.19
N ALA A 550 -0.89 -26.36 -29.53
CA ALA A 550 0.34 -26.94 -28.96
C ALA A 550 0.48 -26.70 -27.46
N VAL A 551 0.11 -25.50 -26.98
CA VAL A 551 0.08 -25.18 -25.55
C VAL A 551 -0.95 -26.03 -24.82
N PHE A 552 -2.14 -26.21 -25.41
CA PHE A 552 -3.21 -27.02 -24.83
C PHE A 552 -2.82 -28.50 -24.76
N ARG A 553 -2.22 -29.06 -25.81
CA ARG A 553 -1.74 -30.45 -25.82
C ARG A 553 -0.66 -30.69 -24.77
N LYS A 554 0.25 -29.73 -24.58
CA LYS A 554 1.26 -29.80 -23.51
C LYS A 554 0.65 -29.76 -22.10
N ALA A 555 -0.49 -29.09 -21.91
CA ALA A 555 -1.21 -29.08 -20.65
C ALA A 555 -1.90 -30.43 -20.37
N ILE A 556 -2.49 -31.05 -21.40
CA ILE A 556 -3.06 -32.41 -21.31
C ILE A 556 -1.98 -33.43 -20.94
N ASP A 557 -0.84 -33.44 -21.64
CA ASP A 557 0.26 -34.38 -21.35
C ASP A 557 0.76 -34.23 -19.89
N ARG A 558 0.81 -33.00 -19.37
CA ARG A 558 1.21 -32.73 -18.00
C ARG A 558 0.17 -33.18 -16.97
N ALA A 559 -1.11 -33.10 -17.30
CA ALA A 559 -2.19 -33.60 -16.46
C ALA A 559 -2.15 -35.14 -16.38
N GLU A 560 -1.99 -35.83 -17.52
CA GLU A 560 -1.85 -37.29 -17.58
C GLU A 560 -0.62 -37.78 -16.79
N GLN A 561 0.51 -37.07 -16.89
CA GLN A 561 1.70 -37.37 -16.08
C GLN A 561 1.46 -37.19 -14.58
N LEU A 562 0.68 -36.18 -14.18
CA LEU A 562 0.38 -35.92 -12.78
C LEU A 562 -0.54 -37.01 -12.22
N GLU A 563 -1.54 -37.42 -13.00
CA GLU A 563 -2.47 -38.50 -12.65
C GLU A 563 -1.74 -39.85 -12.49
N ALA A 564 -0.83 -40.17 -13.41
CA ALA A 564 0.03 -41.36 -13.29
C ALA A 564 0.88 -41.34 -12.01
N ARG A 565 1.44 -40.18 -11.63
CA ARG A 565 2.20 -40.01 -10.38
C ARG A 565 1.32 -40.18 -9.14
N PHE A 566 0.10 -39.64 -9.15
CA PHE A 566 -0.84 -39.83 -8.05
C PHE A 566 -1.24 -41.30 -7.87
N ARG A 567 -1.37 -42.07 -8.96
CA ARG A 567 -1.62 -43.51 -8.87
C ARG A 567 -0.48 -44.25 -8.16
N ILE A 568 0.77 -43.92 -8.47
CA ILE A 568 1.95 -44.49 -7.81
C ILE A 568 1.94 -44.15 -6.31
N VAL A 569 1.70 -42.88 -5.95
CA VAL A 569 1.60 -42.45 -4.54
C VAL A 569 0.50 -43.22 -3.80
N ARG A 570 -0.63 -43.47 -4.44
CA ARG A 570 -1.73 -44.25 -3.85
C ARG A 570 -1.34 -45.70 -3.58
N GLU A 571 -0.62 -46.34 -4.51
CA GLU A 571 -0.11 -47.71 -4.36
C GLU A 571 0.92 -47.82 -3.23
N GLU A 572 1.87 -46.89 -3.15
CA GLU A 572 2.88 -46.83 -2.08
C GLU A 572 2.26 -46.62 -0.69
N VAL A 573 1.28 -45.71 -0.57
CA VAL A 573 0.57 -45.48 0.70
C VAL A 573 -0.26 -46.71 1.11
N ALA A 574 -0.84 -47.43 0.15
CA ALA A 574 -1.56 -48.68 0.42
C ALA A 574 -0.63 -49.80 0.89
N GLY A 575 0.56 -49.93 0.29
CA GLY A 575 1.59 -50.87 0.70
C GLY A 575 2.07 -50.61 2.13
N LEU A 576 2.43 -49.36 2.44
CA LEU A 576 2.83 -48.93 3.79
C LEU A 576 1.76 -49.21 4.85
N LEU A 577 0.47 -49.09 4.51
CA LEU A 577 -0.64 -49.43 5.40
C LEU A 577 -0.75 -50.93 5.67
N ALA A 578 -0.48 -51.77 4.66
CA ALA A 578 -0.48 -53.22 4.82
C ALA A 578 0.70 -53.69 5.70
N ASP A 579 1.89 -53.13 5.47
CA ASP A 579 3.10 -53.46 6.24
C ASP A 579 2.93 -53.07 7.73
N VAL A 580 2.43 -51.86 8.00
CA VAL A 580 2.14 -51.36 9.36
C VAL A 580 1.02 -52.14 10.06
N ALA A 581 0.14 -52.81 9.30
CA ALA A 581 -0.90 -53.67 9.87
C ALA A 581 -0.38 -55.05 10.28
N THR A 582 0.77 -55.49 9.75
CA THR A 582 1.40 -56.78 10.10
C THR A 582 2.41 -56.69 11.25
N GLU A 583 2.91 -55.49 11.55
CA GLU A 583 3.73 -55.23 12.74
C GLU A 583 2.85 -54.92 13.95
N ASP A 584 3.10 -55.61 15.06
CA ASP A 584 2.32 -55.51 16.30
C ASP A 584 2.07 -54.04 16.70
N HIS A 585 0.80 -53.68 16.94
CA HIS A 585 0.24 -52.32 16.94
C HIS A 585 0.80 -51.33 17.98
N GLN A 586 1.93 -51.63 18.62
CA GLN A 586 2.42 -50.91 19.78
C GLN A 586 3.43 -49.79 19.50
N LEU A 587 3.94 -49.62 18.26
CA LEU A 587 5.05 -48.67 18.06
C LEU A 587 4.68 -47.26 17.57
N HIS A 588 3.62 -46.99 16.79
CA HIS A 588 3.20 -45.60 16.51
C HIS A 588 1.72 -45.45 16.03
N PRO A 589 0.72 -45.44 16.93
CA PRO A 589 -0.70 -45.28 16.57
C PRO A 589 -0.99 -43.99 15.78
N THR A 590 -0.21 -42.93 16.02
CA THR A 590 -0.34 -41.63 15.33
C THR A 590 0.07 -41.70 13.86
N ILE A 591 1.06 -42.53 13.50
CA ILE A 591 1.54 -42.69 12.12
C ILE A 591 0.52 -43.51 11.33
N HIS A 592 0.04 -44.62 11.89
CA HIS A 592 -1.03 -45.41 11.27
C HIS A 592 -2.28 -44.57 11.02
N THR A 593 -2.70 -43.76 11.99
CA THR A 593 -3.86 -42.85 11.84
C THR A 593 -3.64 -41.83 10.72
N ARG A 594 -2.44 -41.25 10.61
CA ARG A 594 -2.11 -40.29 9.54
C ARG A 594 -2.07 -40.93 8.16
N LEU A 595 -1.46 -42.12 8.03
CA LEU A 595 -1.42 -42.87 6.77
C LEU A 595 -2.81 -43.32 6.32
N LYS A 596 -3.65 -43.80 7.26
CA LYS A 596 -5.04 -44.17 6.99
C LYS A 596 -5.86 -42.99 6.47
N ARG A 597 -5.73 -41.82 7.11
CA ARG A 597 -6.36 -40.59 6.65
C ARG A 597 -5.87 -40.15 5.26
N LEU A 598 -4.57 -40.30 4.99
CA LEU A 598 -3.97 -39.95 3.70
C LEU A 598 -4.47 -40.89 2.59
N HIS A 599 -4.63 -42.18 2.90
CA HIS A 599 -5.23 -43.18 2.01
C HIS A 599 -6.71 -42.91 1.74
N GLU A 600 -7.50 -42.55 2.76
CA GLU A 600 -8.92 -42.18 2.62
C GLU A 600 -9.10 -40.94 1.72
N ILE A 601 -8.23 -39.92 1.85
CA ILE A 601 -8.22 -38.74 0.99
C ILE A 601 -7.89 -39.11 -0.47
N LEU A 602 -7.01 -40.10 -0.69
CA LEU A 602 -6.64 -40.58 -2.01
C LEU A 602 -7.69 -41.52 -2.63
N LEU A 603 -8.64 -42.02 -1.85
CA LEU A 603 -9.73 -42.91 -2.28
C LEU A 603 -11.09 -42.21 -2.41
N SER A 604 -11.26 -41.02 -1.84
CA SER A 604 -12.54 -40.31 -1.85
C SER A 604 -12.87 -39.71 -3.23
N ASP A 605 -13.35 -40.56 -4.13
CA ASP A 605 -14.13 -40.17 -5.31
C ASP A 605 -15.61 -40.57 -5.08
N TYR A 606 -16.46 -39.55 -4.90
CA TYR A 606 -17.94 -39.52 -4.96
C TYR A 606 -18.77 -40.83 -4.82
N GLY A 607 -19.48 -40.93 -3.69
CA GLY A 607 -20.93 -41.20 -3.63
C GLY A 607 -21.39 -42.65 -3.45
N ASP A 608 -21.84 -43.01 -2.24
CA ASP A 608 -22.85 -44.05 -2.04
C ASP A 608 -23.80 -43.61 -0.91
N ASP A 609 -25.00 -43.18 -1.29
CA ASP A 609 -26.13 -42.93 -0.41
C ASP A 609 -27.06 -44.15 -0.50
N THR A 610 -27.32 -44.83 0.62
CA THR A 610 -28.66 -45.37 0.95
C THR A 610 -28.79 -45.72 2.44
N PRO A 611 -30.00 -45.61 3.02
CA PRO A 611 -30.21 -45.28 4.43
C PRO A 611 -30.50 -46.50 5.30
N VAL A 612 -30.11 -46.45 6.58
CA VAL A 612 -30.62 -47.38 7.61
C VAL A 612 -31.06 -46.61 8.86
N ALA A 613 -32.26 -46.98 9.28
CA ALA A 613 -33.10 -46.35 10.28
C ALA A 613 -32.63 -46.51 11.73
N THR A 614 -33.07 -45.56 12.54
CA THR A 614 -33.05 -45.57 14.01
C THR A 614 -33.89 -46.71 14.60
N SER A 615 -33.36 -47.39 15.63
CA SER A 615 -34.16 -47.98 16.71
C SER A 615 -33.34 -48.16 18.00
N THR A 616 -33.74 -47.42 19.05
CA THR A 616 -33.96 -47.83 20.45
C THR A 616 -33.18 -49.02 21.03
N ASP A 617 -32.44 -48.82 22.13
CA ASP A 617 -32.86 -49.11 23.53
C ASP A 617 -31.67 -49.46 24.46
N ASN A 618 -31.76 -48.93 25.69
CA ASN A 618 -31.30 -49.51 26.98
C ASN A 618 -29.78 -49.80 27.17
N THR A 619 -29.13 -49.58 28.32
CA THR A 619 -29.54 -49.48 29.73
C THR A 619 -28.31 -49.05 30.55
N THR A 620 -28.52 -48.21 31.57
CA THR A 620 -27.66 -47.98 32.75
C THR A 620 -27.54 -49.25 33.62
N PRO A 621 -26.52 -49.39 34.50
CA PRO A 621 -26.64 -49.00 35.94
C PRO A 621 -25.28 -48.62 36.61
N LEU A 622 -25.11 -48.07 37.82
CA LEU A 622 -25.84 -47.41 38.92
C LEU A 622 -24.78 -47.02 39.99
N CYS A 623 -25.24 -46.25 41.01
CA CYS A 623 -24.69 -45.99 42.36
C CYS A 623 -23.69 -44.83 42.52
N SER A 624 -23.77 -43.98 43.56
CA SER A 624 -24.62 -43.93 44.78
C SER A 624 -24.55 -42.56 45.47
N SER A 625 -25.53 -42.29 46.33
CA SER A 625 -25.95 -41.06 47.03
C SER A 625 -25.15 -40.65 48.29
N SER A 626 -25.28 -39.38 48.73
CA SER A 626 -25.83 -38.98 50.07
C SER A 626 -25.75 -37.46 50.38
N SER A 627 -26.90 -36.92 50.86
CA SER A 627 -27.21 -35.85 51.88
C SER A 627 -26.30 -34.62 52.07
N SER A 628 -26.73 -33.38 52.38
CA SER A 628 -27.90 -32.87 53.15
C SER A 628 -28.16 -31.35 52.96
N SER A 629 -29.40 -30.95 53.28
CA SER A 629 -30.13 -29.66 53.36
C SER A 629 -29.51 -28.41 54.03
N THR A 630 -29.92 -27.20 53.57
CA THR A 630 -30.72 -26.19 54.34
C THR A 630 -31.13 -24.96 53.45
N GLU A 631 -32.40 -24.56 53.52
CA GLU A 631 -33.07 -23.35 52.96
C GLU A 631 -33.20 -22.24 54.06
N PRO A 632 -33.68 -20.96 53.86
CA PRO A 632 -34.80 -20.52 52.98
C PRO A 632 -34.73 -19.10 52.32
N ASP A 633 -35.68 -18.85 51.40
CA ASP A 633 -36.12 -17.61 50.69
C ASP A 633 -36.67 -16.51 51.66
N PRO A 634 -37.01 -15.21 51.30
CA PRO A 634 -37.71 -14.75 50.07
C PRO A 634 -37.36 -13.33 49.51
N SER A 635 -37.91 -13.03 48.32
CA SER A 635 -37.97 -11.69 47.68
C SER A 635 -39.05 -10.78 48.28
N PRO A 636 -39.04 -9.44 48.04
CA PRO A 636 -39.87 -8.88 46.96
C PRO A 636 -39.32 -7.66 46.19
N SER A 637 -39.98 -7.38 45.07
CA SER A 637 -39.87 -6.28 44.07
C SER A 637 -40.17 -4.87 44.66
N ALA A 638 -40.01 -3.69 44.02
CA ALA A 638 -40.07 -3.26 42.62
C ALA A 638 -39.66 -1.77 42.40
N HIS A 639 -39.38 -1.41 41.12
CA HIS A 639 -39.46 -0.07 40.44
C HIS A 639 -38.48 1.06 40.86
N HIS A 640 -37.93 1.95 40.02
CA HIS A 640 -37.94 2.22 38.58
C HIS A 640 -36.78 3.22 38.29
N HIS A 641 -35.99 3.05 37.22
CA HIS A 641 -35.82 4.04 36.14
C HIS A 641 -34.69 3.67 35.15
N GLN A 642 -35.10 3.72 33.89
CA GLN A 642 -34.48 3.38 32.61
C GLN A 642 -33.06 3.94 32.34
N ARG A 643 -32.25 3.12 31.65
CA ARG A 643 -31.13 3.55 30.79
C ARG A 643 -31.47 3.31 29.30
N PRO A 644 -31.07 4.20 28.38
CA PRO A 644 -31.29 4.04 26.95
C PRO A 644 -30.27 3.09 26.30
N THR A 645 -30.73 2.27 25.37
CA THR A 645 -29.93 1.37 24.52
C THR A 645 -29.61 2.05 23.18
N TYR A 646 -28.33 2.02 22.78
CA TYR A 646 -27.91 2.26 21.38
C TYR A 646 -27.54 0.92 20.71
N PRO A 647 -27.69 0.82 19.37
CA PRO A 647 -27.91 -0.43 18.67
C PRO A 647 -26.62 -1.16 18.32
N ASN A 648 -26.65 -2.48 18.52
CA ASN A 648 -25.61 -3.41 18.15
C ASN A 648 -25.81 -3.81 16.67
N ASN A 649 -24.97 -3.32 15.76
CA ASN A 649 -24.91 -3.78 14.37
C ASN A 649 -24.14 -5.12 14.30
N ASN A 650 -24.76 -6.18 14.79
CA ASN A 650 -24.46 -7.54 14.38
C ASN A 650 -25.32 -7.87 13.16
N HIS A 651 -24.76 -7.85 11.95
CA HIS A 651 -25.36 -8.61 10.86
C HIS A 651 -25.11 -10.10 11.12
N PRO A 652 -26.16 -10.93 11.21
CA PRO A 652 -25.99 -12.37 11.38
C PRO A 652 -25.41 -12.97 10.09
N LEU A 653 -24.42 -13.85 10.26
CA LEU A 653 -24.08 -14.85 9.26
C LEU A 653 -25.36 -15.62 8.91
N ILE A 654 -25.83 -15.48 7.66
CA ILE A 654 -26.96 -16.27 7.17
C ILE A 654 -26.53 -17.74 7.21
N PRO A 655 -27.27 -18.64 7.89
CA PRO A 655 -26.99 -20.06 7.84
C PRO A 655 -27.13 -20.54 6.39
N ASN A 656 -26.15 -21.32 5.91
CA ASN A 656 -26.32 -22.11 4.68
C ASN A 656 -27.54 -23.03 4.87
N GLN A 657 -28.71 -22.61 4.41
CA GLN A 657 -29.82 -23.53 4.20
C GLN A 657 -29.42 -24.44 3.02
N PRO A 658 -29.49 -25.77 3.18
CA PRO A 658 -29.42 -26.67 2.04
C PRO A 658 -30.58 -26.33 1.12
N LEU A 659 -30.28 -25.90 -0.10
CA LEU A 659 -31.30 -25.74 -1.14
C LEU A 659 -31.91 -27.12 -1.38
N THR A 660 -33.18 -27.29 -1.03
CA THR A 660 -33.94 -28.50 -1.35
C THR A 660 -33.89 -28.70 -2.88
N PRO A 661 -33.51 -29.88 -3.40
CA PRO A 661 -33.59 -30.13 -4.84
C PRO A 661 -35.04 -29.94 -5.30
N LEU A 662 -35.27 -29.00 -6.22
CA LEU A 662 -36.55 -28.94 -6.92
C LEU A 662 -36.67 -30.20 -7.80
N PRO A 663 -37.88 -30.76 -7.96
CA PRO A 663 -38.12 -31.86 -8.88
C PRO A 663 -37.88 -31.36 -10.29
N THR A 664 -36.66 -31.55 -10.80
CA THR A 664 -36.29 -31.17 -12.15
C THR A 664 -37.05 -32.07 -13.11
N LYS A 665 -38.14 -31.58 -13.67
CA LYS A 665 -38.58 -32.06 -14.99
C LYS A 665 -37.44 -31.77 -15.98
N HIS A 666 -36.66 -32.81 -16.26
CA HIS A 666 -35.99 -33.11 -17.53
C HIS A 666 -34.96 -32.12 -18.11
N HIS A 667 -34.18 -31.39 -17.31
CA HIS A 667 -33.19 -30.44 -17.86
C HIS A 667 -31.72 -30.62 -17.41
N THR A 668 -31.34 -31.66 -16.67
CA THR A 668 -29.96 -31.72 -16.14
C THR A 668 -29.29 -33.08 -16.32
N TYR A 669 -28.22 -33.12 -17.12
CA TYR A 669 -27.28 -34.26 -17.22
C TYR A 669 -26.03 -34.07 -16.35
N ALA A 670 -25.97 -33.08 -15.44
CA ALA A 670 -24.74 -32.78 -14.67
C ALA A 670 -24.16 -34.01 -13.95
N PHE A 671 -25.00 -34.86 -13.37
CA PHE A 671 -24.56 -36.10 -12.72
C PHE A 671 -24.03 -37.16 -13.69
N HIS A 672 -24.45 -37.10 -14.96
CA HIS A 672 -24.09 -38.02 -16.04
C HIS A 672 -22.87 -37.54 -16.84
N GLU A 673 -22.30 -36.38 -16.51
CA GLU A 673 -21.08 -35.89 -17.16
C GLU A 673 -19.86 -36.72 -16.72
N PRO A 674 -19.05 -37.25 -17.65
CA PRO A 674 -18.00 -38.22 -17.35
C PRO A 674 -16.73 -37.58 -16.77
N ARG A 675 -16.58 -36.25 -16.83
CA ARG A 675 -15.38 -35.53 -16.37
C ARG A 675 -15.75 -34.45 -15.37
N PHE A 676 -14.99 -34.34 -14.29
CA PHE A 676 -15.22 -33.37 -13.21
C PHE A 676 -15.34 -31.93 -13.71
N LEU A 677 -14.41 -31.48 -14.58
CA LEU A 677 -14.43 -30.13 -15.16
C LEU A 677 -15.74 -29.82 -15.89
N ARG A 678 -16.27 -30.82 -16.61
CA ARG A 678 -17.48 -30.70 -17.40
C ARG A 678 -18.74 -30.73 -16.52
N LYS A 679 -18.73 -31.57 -15.48
CA LYS A 679 -19.73 -31.58 -14.41
C LYS A 679 -19.79 -30.22 -13.70
N LEU A 680 -18.64 -29.62 -13.38
CA LEU A 680 -18.54 -28.29 -12.76
C LEU A 680 -19.05 -27.18 -13.69
N HIS A 681 -18.69 -27.22 -14.98
CA HIS A 681 -19.18 -26.26 -15.96
C HIS A 681 -20.71 -26.35 -16.09
N ARG A 682 -21.27 -27.56 -16.23
CA ARG A 682 -22.73 -27.74 -16.31
C ARG A 682 -23.43 -27.30 -15.03
N TYR A 683 -22.87 -27.59 -13.85
CA TYR A 683 -23.39 -27.09 -12.57
C TYR A 683 -23.42 -25.56 -12.50
N THR A 684 -22.39 -24.90 -13.03
CA THR A 684 -22.31 -23.44 -13.07
C THR A 684 -23.37 -22.85 -14.01
N LEU A 685 -23.61 -23.48 -15.17
CA LEU A 685 -24.69 -23.10 -16.10
C LEU A 685 -26.08 -23.28 -15.45
N GLU A 686 -26.29 -24.34 -14.68
CA GLU A 686 -27.53 -24.56 -13.93
C GLU A 686 -27.75 -23.49 -12.86
N HIS A 687 -26.71 -23.17 -12.10
CA HIS A 687 -26.77 -22.13 -11.09
C HIS A 687 -27.09 -20.76 -11.70
N ALA A 688 -26.43 -20.42 -12.81
CA ALA A 688 -26.70 -19.20 -13.56
C ALA A 688 -28.14 -19.16 -14.10
N TYR A 689 -28.64 -20.27 -14.67
CA TYR A 689 -30.03 -20.35 -15.12
C TYR A 689 -31.03 -20.14 -13.98
N ARG A 690 -30.79 -20.74 -12.80
CA ARG A 690 -31.65 -20.55 -11.61
C ARG A 690 -31.69 -19.10 -11.16
N LEU A 691 -30.52 -18.46 -11.02
CA LEU A 691 -30.42 -17.04 -10.68
C LEU A 691 -31.14 -16.15 -11.70
N PHE A 692 -31.12 -16.54 -12.97
CA PHE A 692 -31.75 -15.80 -14.06
C PHE A 692 -33.27 -15.96 -14.12
N THR A 693 -33.80 -17.17 -13.88
CA THR A 693 -35.24 -17.46 -14.03
C THR A 693 -36.06 -17.34 -12.76
N ASP A 694 -35.45 -17.42 -11.56
CA ASP A 694 -36.22 -17.28 -10.31
C ASP A 694 -36.51 -15.79 -10.05
N PRO A 695 -37.79 -15.36 -10.07
CA PRO A 695 -38.18 -13.97 -9.87
C PRO A 695 -37.86 -13.44 -8.46
N ARG A 696 -37.51 -14.32 -7.51
CA ARG A 696 -37.10 -13.96 -6.14
C ARG A 696 -35.61 -13.71 -6.01
N SER A 697 -34.82 -13.95 -7.06
CA SER A 697 -33.37 -13.76 -7.03
C SER A 697 -33.01 -12.29 -6.78
N ASN A 698 -32.01 -12.06 -5.92
CA ASN A 698 -31.60 -10.71 -5.57
C ASN A 698 -31.05 -9.95 -6.81
N PRO A 699 -31.61 -8.77 -7.17
CA PRO A 699 -31.17 -7.98 -8.32
C PRO A 699 -29.67 -7.65 -8.33
N SER A 700 -29.04 -7.42 -7.16
CA SER A 700 -27.60 -7.14 -7.08
C SER A 700 -26.75 -8.36 -7.43
N THR A 701 -27.24 -9.55 -7.11
CA THR A 701 -26.57 -10.82 -7.45
C THR A 701 -26.69 -11.11 -8.94
N ILE A 702 -27.87 -10.89 -9.54
CA ILE A 702 -28.08 -10.98 -10.99
C ILE A 702 -27.14 -10.00 -11.70
N TYR A 703 -27.12 -8.73 -11.28
CA TYR A 703 -26.22 -7.73 -11.86
C TYR A 703 -24.75 -8.15 -11.75
N ARG A 704 -24.29 -8.59 -10.58
CA ARG A 704 -22.91 -9.04 -10.37
C ARG A 704 -22.51 -10.20 -11.29
N VAL A 705 -23.36 -11.22 -11.43
CA VAL A 705 -23.07 -12.43 -12.23
C VAL A 705 -23.12 -12.12 -13.74
N PHE A 706 -23.99 -11.20 -14.16
CA PHE A 706 -24.32 -11.01 -15.57
C PHE A 706 -23.95 -9.65 -16.16
N ARG A 707 -23.30 -8.75 -15.41
CA ARG A 707 -22.95 -7.37 -15.84
C ARG A 707 -22.18 -7.27 -17.16
N LEU A 708 -21.47 -8.32 -17.57
CA LEU A 708 -20.67 -8.35 -18.81
C LEU A 708 -21.37 -9.08 -19.97
N VAL A 709 -22.64 -9.49 -19.81
CA VAL A 709 -23.38 -10.28 -20.80
C VAL A 709 -24.57 -9.46 -21.33
N PRO A 710 -24.42 -8.74 -22.45
CA PRO A 710 -25.42 -7.78 -22.93
C PRO A 710 -26.78 -8.42 -23.28
N CYS A 711 -26.79 -9.71 -23.65
CA CYS A 711 -28.02 -10.40 -24.08
C CYS A 711 -29.02 -10.64 -22.95
N ILE A 712 -28.60 -10.52 -21.68
CA ILE A 712 -29.44 -10.75 -20.49
C ILE A 712 -30.51 -9.68 -20.29
N ARG A 713 -30.41 -8.55 -21.02
CA ARG A 713 -31.47 -7.53 -21.11
C ARG A 713 -32.74 -8.02 -21.81
N ASP A 714 -32.68 -9.15 -22.52
CA ASP A 714 -33.83 -9.76 -23.19
C ASP A 714 -34.01 -11.22 -22.70
N PRO A 715 -34.84 -11.43 -21.66
CA PRO A 715 -35.09 -12.75 -21.12
C PRO A 715 -35.69 -13.74 -22.11
N GLN A 716 -36.49 -13.26 -23.06
CA GLN A 716 -37.12 -14.10 -24.08
C GLN A 716 -36.09 -14.67 -25.06
N LYS A 717 -34.96 -13.99 -25.29
CA LYS A 717 -33.85 -14.51 -26.11
C LYS A 717 -32.84 -15.34 -25.33
N THR A 718 -32.66 -15.05 -24.05
CA THR A 718 -31.61 -15.65 -23.20
C THR A 718 -32.03 -16.99 -22.61
N GLN A 719 -33.30 -17.11 -22.18
CA GLN A 719 -33.82 -18.32 -21.54
C GLN A 719 -33.77 -19.56 -22.45
N PRO A 720 -34.15 -19.50 -23.75
CA PRO A 720 -34.07 -20.67 -24.63
C PRO A 720 -32.64 -21.18 -24.84
N ARG A 721 -31.63 -20.30 -24.78
CA ARG A 721 -30.21 -20.68 -24.94
C ARG A 721 -29.67 -21.40 -23.73
N PHE A 722 -30.01 -20.95 -22.53
CA PHE A 722 -29.69 -21.71 -21.32
C PHE A 722 -30.38 -23.07 -21.33
N GLN A 723 -31.66 -23.12 -21.71
CA GLN A 723 -32.37 -24.39 -21.84
C GLN A 723 -31.67 -25.33 -22.82
N GLN A 724 -31.27 -24.84 -24.00
CA GLN A 724 -30.51 -25.63 -24.97
C GLN A 724 -29.23 -26.25 -24.37
N LEU A 725 -28.42 -25.45 -23.67
CA LEU A 725 -27.18 -25.92 -23.04
C LEU A 725 -27.46 -26.95 -21.93
N LEU A 726 -28.50 -26.73 -21.12
CA LEU A 726 -28.86 -27.60 -20.02
C LEU A 726 -29.46 -28.93 -20.50
N THR A 727 -30.25 -28.90 -21.58
CA THR A 727 -30.86 -30.10 -22.19
C THR A 727 -29.93 -30.88 -23.12
N GLY A 728 -28.78 -30.32 -23.49
CA GLY A 728 -27.79 -31.02 -24.32
C GLY A 728 -27.27 -32.28 -23.63
N GLY A 729 -27.00 -33.34 -24.38
CA GLY A 729 -26.44 -34.60 -23.88
C GLY A 729 -25.01 -34.44 -23.33
N CYS A 730 -24.48 -35.49 -22.71
CA CYS A 730 -23.15 -35.47 -22.07
C CYS A 730 -21.99 -35.22 -23.07
N THR A 731 -22.21 -35.37 -24.37
CA THR A 731 -21.24 -35.07 -25.44
C THR A 731 -21.45 -33.72 -26.12
N ASP A 732 -22.55 -33.02 -25.85
CA ASP A 732 -22.91 -31.79 -26.57
C ASP A 732 -22.14 -30.56 -26.06
N PRO A 733 -21.76 -29.60 -26.91
CA PRO A 733 -21.06 -28.40 -26.46
C PRO A 733 -21.82 -27.67 -25.34
N LEU A 734 -21.10 -27.29 -24.29
CA LEU A 734 -21.63 -26.44 -23.20
C LEU A 734 -21.47 -24.95 -23.51
N GLU A 735 -21.24 -24.62 -24.79
CA GLU A 735 -21.08 -23.27 -25.29
C GLU A 735 -21.93 -23.08 -26.55
N VAL A 736 -22.35 -21.84 -26.81
CA VAL A 736 -23.07 -21.50 -28.05
C VAL A 736 -22.09 -20.82 -29.02
N PRO A 737 -21.74 -21.47 -30.15
CA PRO A 737 -20.79 -20.91 -31.11
C PRO A 737 -21.27 -19.56 -31.68
N GLY A 738 -20.40 -18.56 -31.65
CA GLY A 738 -20.67 -17.24 -32.24
C GLY A 738 -21.34 -16.22 -31.32
N LEU A 739 -21.54 -16.53 -30.04
CA LEU A 739 -21.98 -15.57 -29.03
C LEU A 739 -20.87 -15.30 -28.03
N PRO A 740 -20.34 -14.06 -27.96
CA PRO A 740 -19.36 -13.72 -26.95
C PRO A 740 -20.04 -13.79 -25.58
N PHE A 741 -19.43 -14.48 -24.61
CA PHE A 741 -19.79 -14.49 -23.18
C PHE A 741 -20.86 -15.47 -22.68
N TYR A 742 -21.15 -16.57 -23.39
CA TYR A 742 -21.84 -17.73 -22.77
C TYR A 742 -20.90 -18.75 -22.13
N GLY A 743 -19.59 -18.52 -22.13
CA GLY A 743 -18.65 -19.23 -21.26
C GLY A 743 -18.79 -18.71 -19.83
N ILE A 744 -19.71 -19.29 -19.06
CA ILE A 744 -19.86 -18.97 -17.64
C ILE A 744 -18.91 -19.88 -16.85
N GLY A 745 -17.79 -19.31 -16.41
CA GLY A 745 -16.80 -19.99 -15.58
C GLY A 745 -15.55 -20.32 -16.37
N GLY A 746 -14.47 -19.57 -16.10
CA GLY A 746 -13.15 -19.84 -16.64
C GLY A 746 -12.63 -21.19 -16.16
N ALA A 747 -12.87 -22.22 -16.96
CA ALA A 747 -12.15 -23.49 -16.96
C ALA A 747 -12.42 -24.17 -18.31
N GLU A 748 -11.76 -23.68 -19.37
CA GLU A 748 -11.42 -24.48 -20.54
C GLU A 748 -9.91 -24.71 -20.59
#